data_AF-A0AA91Q4S6-F1
#
_entry.id   AF-A0AA91Q4S6-F1
#
_cell.length_a   1.000
_cell.length_b   1.000
_cell.length_c   1.000
_cell.angle_alpha   90.00
_cell.angle_beta   90.00
_cell.angle_gamma   90.00
#
_symmetry.space_group_name_H-M   'P 1'
#
loop_
_entity.id
_entity.type
_entity.pdbx_description
1 polymer ?
#
loop_
_entity_poly.entity_id
_entity_poly.type
_entity_poly.pdbx_seq_one_letter_code
_entity_poly.pdbx_strand_id
1 'polypeptide(L)'
;MNSNEKASADPESGESSNYQDQHSTTTPQLPANSNQSSSVDPNGFQESTTSEAGITSEISSQTRPSVTVESPNIDNHGTSNAAQEESNTAITNEQSSDPNTSSLFPPPSSQQYATPSKTLPSLKDIEPITTPKSFSVARDAPAAQDSSPVVHENAILDNLAEANEDTFDGAADDTFAESSQKRQGTADSKDAADVDMAASFLEVEPEVLISLGSDFVSKSAQRARQYQGALSELSFFKLNQESMSQVHQKKLEVLQKKIEKLHASQASLSAENESLAAETSKKEADLSSLRKENAVLADKLYKLEATVNDNNTRHASVLENKDQEIFHLNDTITKISKSNVDSGQRLSELTKELNEVSNEKFKLKLDLSKFTNELAYTKNQKEWYEQELKAVQDRLTELIKKHETEYLKNSNVISSLTSEKENLLSLKDSLQSQVRDLQAKYEKQSVRVFDLESKLELQKVKFSRDAATKDETIELLNLQMSERDDRISQLETYAEDLKSSMSESINNLQNELSEKDEKLIAVEEKLRRTEDALDSELHKETELPKPAQSAELIMQTNPSGISLSALYTEFNHLKKELVLEKSQKEKLASQLQHFIAELELKKPAIANYKNQIQFYEQSMSDLLGKMESVRVDKVESEKEINRLRIRLTTYETELQSLKQLSKDLGRQLCFYLIHSKIREGNEDPLTSSEKKIIDQILSKSGNKDSSPETDTDNLITERLLGFASIVELQKKNEELLMAVRSFGKQLEEKEHESNGLESAAVEEAREAILTLQGELESVSIKLDATTKERDLLKGIGQRVSGSVPGSIEVKLLADANEDLKKRVASSEASLKELQKQSSEKIRSLSDKLSESNNSREELQLKLASFKHSVELAEGRLENTKKLLSNSNAEVEHFKKESTFWKEQASKQEDLLVKKNNELRDVEKKLILANASSKNLVVEKDALKHAQLSLRDEIEHLKKDKEHLNTFFGLV
;
A
#
# COMPACT_ATOMS: atom_id res chain seq x y z
N MET A 1 -40.96 9.99 -62.07
CA MET A 1 -40.50 11.24 -62.73
C MET A 1 -38.99 11.18 -62.83
N ASN A 2 -38.42 11.65 -63.94
CA ASN A 2 -37.02 11.96 -64.30
C ASN A 2 -35.89 11.16 -63.61
N SER A 3 -34.97 10.41 -64.24
CA SER A 3 -34.27 10.43 -65.56
C SER A 3 -32.82 10.95 -65.51
N ASN A 4 -31.90 10.04 -65.86
CA ASN A 4 -30.61 10.21 -66.56
C ASN A 4 -29.33 10.84 -65.91
N GLU A 5 -28.29 9.98 -65.88
CA GLU A 5 -26.96 10.15 -66.52
C GLU A 5 -25.72 10.81 -65.86
N LYS A 6 -24.60 10.08 -66.05
CA LYS A 6 -23.22 10.50 -66.45
C LYS A 6 -22.12 10.88 -65.43
N ALA A 7 -21.26 9.87 -65.20
CA ALA A 7 -19.86 9.78 -65.70
C ALA A 7 -18.67 10.48 -65.00
N SER A 8 -17.80 9.63 -64.40
CA SER A 8 -16.38 9.40 -64.77
C SER A 8 -15.28 10.44 -64.46
N ALA A 9 -14.34 10.09 -63.55
CA ALA A 9 -12.87 10.12 -63.73
C ALA A 9 -12.09 9.60 -62.49
N ASP A 10 -11.48 8.40 -62.58
CA ASP A 10 -10.03 8.07 -62.50
C ASP A 10 -9.03 8.79 -61.55
N PRO A 11 -7.83 8.21 -61.22
CA PRO A 11 -7.34 6.83 -61.40
C PRO A 11 -6.52 6.18 -60.23
N GLU A 12 -6.14 4.92 -60.45
CA GLU A 12 -4.85 4.23 -60.09
C GLU A 12 -4.28 4.18 -58.65
N SER A 13 -4.10 2.94 -58.14
CA SER A 13 -2.84 2.18 -58.29
C SER A 13 -2.96 0.76 -57.70
N GLY A 14 -2.08 -0.17 -58.08
CA GLY A 14 -2.13 -1.57 -57.64
C GLY A 14 -0.85 -2.38 -57.89
N GLU A 15 -0.88 -3.63 -57.43
CA GLU A 15 -0.02 -4.82 -57.70
C GLU A 15 1.32 -4.64 -58.46
N SER A 16 2.42 -5.26 -58.03
CA SER A 16 2.58 -6.72 -58.19
C SER A 16 3.85 -7.26 -57.46
N SER A 17 4.35 -8.45 -57.81
CA SER A 17 5.04 -9.35 -56.85
C SER A 17 6.29 -10.07 -57.39
N ASN A 18 7.08 -10.58 -56.42
CA ASN A 18 7.96 -11.75 -56.48
C ASN A 18 9.30 -11.69 -57.24
N TYR A 19 10.39 -12.08 -56.56
CA TYR A 19 11.37 -13.06 -57.05
C TYR A 19 12.17 -13.67 -55.88
N GLN A 20 12.72 -14.87 -56.05
CA GLN A 20 13.39 -15.68 -55.02
C GLN A 20 14.92 -15.70 -55.18
N ASP A 21 15.66 -16.06 -54.11
CA ASP A 21 16.54 -17.24 -54.19
C ASP A 21 16.84 -17.88 -52.80
N GLN A 22 17.52 -19.04 -52.78
CA GLN A 22 17.69 -19.90 -51.60
C GLN A 22 19.16 -20.10 -51.14
N HIS A 23 19.39 -20.43 -49.85
CA HIS A 23 20.06 -21.69 -49.43
C HIS A 23 20.29 -21.83 -47.89
N SER A 24 19.86 -22.97 -47.34
CA SER A 24 20.51 -23.95 -46.43
C SER A 24 21.81 -23.59 -45.66
N THR A 25 22.15 -24.07 -44.43
CA THR A 25 21.64 -25.20 -43.61
C THR A 25 22.19 -25.24 -42.14
N THR A 26 21.48 -25.94 -41.23
CA THR A 26 21.98 -26.78 -40.09
C THR A 26 22.57 -26.20 -38.75
N THR A 27 21.77 -26.44 -37.68
CA THR A 27 21.98 -26.73 -36.21
C THR A 27 23.26 -27.46 -35.70
N PRO A 28 23.48 -27.74 -34.36
CA PRO A 28 22.95 -27.18 -33.07
C PRO A 28 23.95 -27.07 -31.84
N GLN A 29 23.45 -26.56 -30.69
CA GLN A 29 23.71 -26.88 -29.25
C GLN A 29 25.13 -27.06 -28.59
N LEU A 30 25.40 -26.22 -27.57
CA LEU A 30 25.91 -26.47 -26.18
C LEU A 30 27.23 -27.28 -25.90
N PRO A 31 27.88 -27.19 -24.69
CA PRO A 31 27.77 -26.24 -23.55
C PRO A 31 29.15 -25.63 -23.11
N ALA A 32 29.22 -25.05 -21.89
CA ALA A 32 30.32 -24.24 -21.33
C ALA A 32 31.50 -25.01 -20.66
N ASN A 33 32.65 -24.32 -20.41
CA ASN A 33 33.14 -23.89 -19.06
C ASN A 33 34.70 -23.74 -18.92
N SER A 34 35.13 -22.96 -17.90
CA SER A 34 36.42 -22.96 -17.16
C SER A 34 37.71 -22.24 -17.65
N ASN A 35 38.09 -21.21 -16.87
CA ASN A 35 39.38 -20.86 -16.22
C ASN A 35 40.76 -20.93 -16.94
N GLN A 36 41.51 -19.82 -16.88
CA GLN A 36 42.84 -19.60 -16.21
C GLN A 36 43.35 -18.17 -16.58
N SER A 37 43.73 -17.25 -15.67
CA SER A 37 44.96 -17.08 -14.85
C SER A 37 46.28 -17.06 -15.65
N SER A 38 47.26 -16.17 -15.41
CA SER A 38 47.36 -14.94 -14.56
C SER A 38 48.74 -14.25 -14.77
N SER A 39 48.85 -12.96 -14.39
CA SER A 39 50.08 -12.21 -13.96
C SER A 39 51.31 -12.08 -14.88
N VAL A 40 51.96 -10.89 -14.85
CA VAL A 40 53.38 -10.66 -14.45
C VAL A 40 53.85 -9.22 -14.79
N ASP A 41 54.35 -8.50 -13.78
CA ASP A 41 55.08 -7.20 -13.81
C ASP A 41 56.59 -7.40 -14.14
N PRO A 42 57.57 -6.42 -14.14
CA PRO A 42 57.54 -5.06 -13.57
C PRO A 42 58.40 -3.92 -14.24
N ASN A 43 58.29 -2.72 -13.65
CA ASN A 43 59.28 -1.63 -13.41
C ASN A 43 60.52 -1.38 -14.32
N GLY A 44 60.75 -0.09 -14.64
CA GLY A 44 62.08 0.46 -14.98
C GLY A 44 62.11 2.00 -15.19
N PHE A 45 63.00 2.71 -14.49
CA PHE A 45 63.40 4.12 -14.74
C PHE A 45 64.35 4.19 -15.99
N GLN A 46 64.81 5.32 -16.57
CA GLN A 46 65.14 6.67 -16.04
C GLN A 46 65.41 7.66 -17.21
N GLU A 47 65.16 8.99 -17.03
CA GLU A 47 65.90 10.17 -17.59
C GLU A 47 66.22 10.31 -19.13
N SER A 48 66.52 11.49 -19.74
CA SER A 48 66.62 12.89 -19.29
C SER A 48 66.58 13.92 -20.45
N THR A 49 66.05 15.13 -20.19
CA THR A 49 66.40 16.47 -20.76
C THR A 49 66.33 16.77 -22.29
N THR A 50 66.16 18.02 -22.76
CA THR A 50 65.95 19.30 -22.05
C THR A 50 64.44 19.65 -21.94
N SER A 51 63.80 20.80 -22.27
CA SER A 51 64.14 22.15 -22.80
C SER A 51 62.99 23.13 -22.43
N GLU A 52 62.92 24.41 -22.82
CA GLU A 52 63.76 25.62 -22.61
C GLU A 52 63.08 26.80 -23.37
N ALA A 53 63.06 28.07 -22.94
CA ALA A 53 63.18 28.70 -21.62
C ALA A 53 62.67 30.17 -21.73
N GLY A 54 62.03 30.76 -20.70
CA GLY A 54 61.53 32.15 -20.79
C GLY A 54 60.52 32.62 -19.74
N ILE A 55 61.00 32.88 -18.51
CA ILE A 55 60.82 34.13 -17.74
C ILE A 55 59.34 34.56 -17.44
N THR A 56 58.78 34.32 -16.25
CA THR A 56 59.31 33.64 -15.03
C THR A 56 58.37 32.57 -14.43
N SER A 57 57.47 32.75 -13.44
CA SER A 57 57.06 33.90 -12.61
C SER A 57 56.62 33.48 -11.19
N GLU A 58 56.13 34.43 -10.38
CA GLU A 58 56.50 34.62 -8.96
C GLU A 58 55.30 35.03 -8.06
N ILE A 59 55.24 34.77 -6.75
CA ILE A 59 56.18 34.11 -5.80
C ILE A 59 55.42 33.40 -4.64
N SER A 60 56.15 32.74 -3.73
CA SER A 60 55.64 31.78 -2.74
C SER A 60 55.37 32.30 -1.32
N SER A 61 54.47 31.59 -0.61
CA SER A 61 54.37 31.53 0.86
C SER A 61 55.33 30.50 1.48
N GLN A 62 55.86 30.71 2.70
CA GLN A 62 56.51 29.62 3.47
C GLN A 62 56.63 29.87 5.00
N THR A 63 57.14 28.85 5.70
CA THR A 63 57.63 28.78 7.11
C THR A 63 56.65 28.92 8.30
N ARG A 64 56.33 27.74 8.89
CA ARG A 64 56.49 27.45 10.35
C ARG A 64 58.02 27.26 10.63
N PRO A 65 58.57 27.16 11.88
CA PRO A 65 57.96 26.54 13.09
C PRO A 65 58.35 27.14 14.49
N SER A 66 57.96 26.42 15.56
CA SER A 66 58.76 26.13 16.78
C SER A 66 58.80 27.02 18.06
N VAL A 67 58.22 26.42 19.14
CA VAL A 67 58.56 26.39 20.61
C VAL A 67 58.44 27.60 21.59
N THR A 68 57.98 27.25 22.82
CA THR A 68 58.26 27.86 24.17
C THR A 68 57.66 29.25 24.50
N VAL A 69 57.43 29.66 25.77
CA VAL A 69 57.69 29.07 27.12
C VAL A 69 56.64 29.51 28.19
N GLU A 70 56.73 28.93 29.40
CA GLU A 70 56.20 29.38 30.72
C GLU A 70 54.70 29.46 31.04
N SER A 71 54.38 28.87 32.20
CA SER A 71 53.26 29.23 33.09
C SER A 71 53.83 29.77 34.40
N PRO A 72 53.15 30.70 35.09
CA PRO A 72 53.27 30.85 36.54
C PRO A 72 52.48 29.76 37.28
N ASN A 73 52.86 29.49 38.53
CA ASN A 73 52.34 28.44 39.42
C ASN A 73 51.89 29.08 40.76
N ILE A 74 51.64 28.28 41.81
CA ILE A 74 51.45 28.66 43.23
C ILE A 74 50.04 29.21 43.53
N ASP A 75 49.27 28.75 44.53
CA ASP A 75 49.29 27.57 45.43
C ASP A 75 47.82 27.38 45.94
N ASN A 76 47.29 26.31 46.55
CA ASN A 76 47.65 24.92 46.89
C ASN A 76 47.14 24.62 48.33
N HIS A 77 46.75 23.36 48.60
CA HIS A 77 46.21 22.79 49.85
C HIS A 77 44.83 23.29 50.34
N GLY A 78 43.85 22.40 50.62
CA GLY A 78 43.80 20.96 50.31
C GLY A 78 42.67 20.18 51.02
N THR A 79 42.33 19.01 50.46
CA THR A 79 41.66 17.84 51.09
C THR A 79 40.34 18.06 51.87
N SER A 80 39.22 17.36 51.62
CA SER A 80 39.00 16.09 50.89
C SER A 80 37.50 15.74 50.80
N ASN A 81 37.18 14.66 50.05
CA ASN A 81 35.96 13.84 50.08
C ASN A 81 34.65 14.31 49.40
N ALA A 82 34.41 13.65 48.25
CA ALA A 82 33.17 12.93 47.88
C ALA A 82 32.13 13.59 46.94
N ALA A 83 31.50 12.70 46.14
CA ALA A 83 30.31 12.88 45.29
C ALA A 83 30.43 13.77 44.02
N GLN A 84 30.81 13.10 42.92
CA GLN A 84 30.24 13.18 41.56
C GLN A 84 29.82 14.53 40.96
N GLU A 85 30.60 14.95 39.95
CA GLU A 85 30.14 15.30 38.58
C GLU A 85 28.92 16.25 38.41
N GLU A 86 29.25 17.51 38.09
CA GLU A 86 28.90 18.20 36.83
C GLU A 86 27.58 17.84 36.08
N SER A 87 26.84 18.78 35.49
CA SER A 87 26.84 20.26 35.55
C SER A 87 25.61 20.84 34.81
N ASN A 88 25.32 22.13 35.04
CA ASN A 88 24.39 22.96 34.25
C ASN A 88 24.83 23.04 32.76
N THR A 89 24.02 23.38 31.75
CA THR A 89 22.86 24.29 31.62
C THR A 89 21.83 23.75 30.59
N ALA A 90 20.50 23.85 30.78
CA ALA A 90 19.62 25.01 30.49
C ALA A 90 19.65 25.50 29.01
N ILE A 91 18.56 25.80 28.28
CA ILE A 91 17.08 25.85 28.50
C ILE A 91 16.36 25.69 27.12
N THR A 92 15.21 25.00 27.04
CA THR A 92 14.00 25.43 26.28
C THR A 92 12.75 24.63 26.67
N ASN A 93 11.57 25.27 26.55
CA ASN A 93 10.25 24.70 26.83
C ASN A 93 9.90 23.47 25.98
N GLU A 94 9.18 22.52 26.58
CA GLU A 94 8.06 21.81 25.92
C GLU A 94 6.79 21.96 26.77
N GLN A 95 5.62 21.90 26.13
CA GLN A 95 4.31 22.02 26.78
C GLN A 95 3.53 20.71 26.71
N SER A 96 2.68 20.49 27.72
CA SER A 96 1.75 19.37 27.84
C SER A 96 0.60 19.40 26.84
N SER A 97 0.22 18.25 26.27
CA SER A 97 -1.18 17.91 25.97
C SER A 97 -1.39 16.40 25.74
N ASP A 98 -2.59 15.94 26.06
CA ASP A 98 -3.03 14.56 26.27
C ASP A 98 -3.16 13.65 25.01
N PRO A 99 -3.28 12.32 25.19
CA PRO A 99 -3.62 11.38 24.11
C PRO A 99 -5.12 11.40 23.73
N ASN A 100 -5.44 10.74 22.60
CA ASN A 100 -6.78 10.42 22.06
C ASN A 100 -7.35 11.32 20.95
N THR A 101 -6.59 11.51 19.86
CA THR A 101 -7.20 11.62 18.51
C THR A 101 -6.54 10.66 17.53
N SER A 102 -7.29 9.75 16.92
CA SER A 102 -6.82 8.92 15.81
C SER A 102 -7.96 8.63 14.84
N SER A 103 -8.07 9.49 13.83
CA SER A 103 -9.00 9.35 12.73
C SER A 103 -8.64 8.15 11.85
N LEU A 104 -9.56 7.18 11.75
CA LEU A 104 -9.42 6.03 10.85
C LEU A 104 -9.51 6.46 9.38
N PHE A 105 -8.38 6.39 8.67
CA PHE A 105 -8.37 6.25 7.22
C PHE A 105 -8.58 4.77 6.86
N PRO A 106 -9.46 4.43 5.90
CA PRO A 106 -9.58 3.07 5.39
C PRO A 106 -8.36 2.66 4.54
N PRO A 107 -8.02 1.37 4.45
CA PRO A 107 -6.82 0.90 3.77
C PRO A 107 -6.94 0.94 2.23
N PRO A 108 -5.83 1.13 1.48
CA PRO A 108 -5.83 1.22 0.02
C PRO A 108 -5.89 -0.17 -0.65
N SER A 109 -7.08 -0.79 -0.68
CA SER A 109 -7.32 -2.07 -1.33
C SER A 109 -7.53 -1.94 -2.85
N SER A 110 -6.46 -1.61 -3.60
CA SER A 110 -6.53 -1.49 -5.07
C SER A 110 -5.28 -2.00 -5.80
N GLN A 111 -4.81 -3.22 -5.47
CA GLN A 111 -3.94 -3.97 -6.37
C GLN A 111 -4.78 -4.61 -7.49
N GLN A 112 -4.50 -4.21 -8.73
CA GLN A 112 -5.20 -4.72 -9.92
C GLN A 112 -4.71 -6.14 -10.27
N TYR A 113 -5.38 -7.16 -9.74
CA TYR A 113 -5.28 -8.52 -10.29
C TYR A 113 -6.00 -8.59 -11.64
N ALA A 114 -5.30 -8.22 -12.70
CA ALA A 114 -5.73 -8.44 -14.07
C ALA A 114 -5.75 -9.94 -14.39
N THR A 115 -6.86 -10.63 -14.08
CA THR A 115 -7.08 -12.01 -14.54
C THR A 115 -7.18 -12.02 -16.06
N PRO A 116 -6.25 -12.66 -16.80
CA PRO A 116 -6.37 -12.76 -18.24
C PRO A 116 -7.58 -13.64 -18.57
N SER A 117 -8.56 -13.07 -19.27
CA SER A 117 -9.77 -13.77 -19.70
C SER A 117 -9.45 -14.79 -20.79
N LYS A 118 -8.87 -15.93 -20.40
CA LYS A 118 -8.75 -17.10 -21.27
C LYS A 118 -10.16 -17.59 -21.61
N THR A 119 -10.61 -17.26 -22.81
CA THR A 119 -11.76 -17.89 -23.44
C THR A 119 -11.52 -19.39 -23.50
N LEU A 120 -12.19 -20.14 -22.62
CA LEU A 120 -12.29 -21.58 -22.78
C LEU A 120 -13.04 -21.87 -24.09
N PRO A 121 -12.64 -22.88 -24.88
CA PRO A 121 -13.41 -23.29 -26.05
C PRO A 121 -14.83 -23.67 -25.62
N SER A 122 -15.81 -23.45 -26.50
CA SER A 122 -17.12 -24.08 -26.35
C SER A 122 -16.94 -25.58 -26.21
N LEU A 123 -17.52 -26.16 -25.14
CA LEU A 123 -17.57 -27.61 -24.96
C LEU A 123 -18.30 -28.23 -26.15
N LYS A 124 -17.53 -28.85 -27.05
CA LYS A 124 -18.09 -29.69 -28.10
C LYS A 124 -18.77 -30.89 -27.46
N ASP A 125 -20.03 -31.10 -27.84
CA ASP A 125 -20.63 -32.39 -28.15
C ASP A 125 -19.98 -33.59 -27.44
N ILE A 126 -20.19 -33.71 -26.12
CA ILE A 126 -20.00 -34.98 -25.44
C ILE A 126 -21.23 -35.82 -25.74
N GLU A 127 -21.05 -36.87 -26.52
CA GLU A 127 -22.11 -37.75 -26.99
C GLU A 127 -22.93 -38.31 -25.80
N PRO A 128 -24.27 -38.30 -25.87
CA PRO A 128 -25.09 -38.85 -24.79
C PRO A 128 -24.86 -40.37 -24.70
N ILE A 129 -24.43 -40.84 -23.52
CA ILE A 129 -24.18 -42.27 -23.28
C ILE A 129 -25.46 -43.07 -23.57
N THR A 130 -25.37 -43.93 -24.58
CA THR A 130 -26.45 -44.81 -25.03
C THR A 130 -26.83 -45.81 -23.94
N THR A 131 -27.88 -45.49 -23.18
CA THR A 131 -28.69 -46.52 -22.50
C THR A 131 -29.71 -47.08 -23.50
N PRO A 132 -29.89 -48.41 -23.57
CA PRO A 132 -30.68 -49.02 -24.64
C PRO A 132 -32.18 -48.77 -24.47
N LYS A 133 -32.81 -48.39 -25.59
CA LYS A 133 -34.23 -48.60 -25.89
C LYS A 133 -34.62 -50.07 -25.59
N SER A 134 -35.84 -50.43 -25.21
CA SER A 134 -37.03 -49.65 -24.82
C SER A 134 -38.13 -50.64 -24.43
N PHE A 135 -39.02 -50.29 -23.50
CA PHE A 135 -40.41 -50.76 -23.56
C PHE A 135 -41.32 -49.55 -23.75
N SER A 136 -42.18 -49.61 -24.76
CA SER A 136 -42.86 -48.43 -25.30
C SER A 136 -44.23 -48.23 -24.66
N VAL A 137 -44.46 -47.04 -24.11
CA VAL A 137 -45.80 -46.47 -23.89
C VAL A 137 -45.81 -45.10 -24.55
N ALA A 138 -46.85 -44.80 -25.33
CA ALA A 138 -46.94 -43.59 -26.14
C ALA A 138 -47.50 -42.38 -25.34
N ARG A 139 -47.40 -41.18 -25.93
CA ARG A 139 -48.01 -39.96 -25.39
C ARG A 139 -49.53 -39.95 -25.58
N ASP A 140 -50.24 -39.35 -24.63
CA ASP A 140 -51.58 -38.81 -24.84
C ASP A 140 -51.57 -37.53 -25.70
N ALA A 141 -52.61 -37.38 -26.54
CA ALA A 141 -53.28 -36.13 -26.92
C ALA A 141 -54.41 -36.43 -27.93
N PRO A 142 -55.49 -35.62 -27.99
CA PRO A 142 -56.31 -35.13 -26.89
C PRO A 142 -57.80 -35.54 -27.10
N ALA A 143 -58.74 -34.97 -26.33
CA ALA A 143 -60.14 -35.38 -26.31
C ALA A 143 -60.94 -35.14 -27.62
N ALA A 144 -61.85 -36.07 -27.92
CA ALA A 144 -62.98 -35.94 -28.85
C ALA A 144 -64.18 -36.77 -28.33
N GLN A 145 -65.38 -36.57 -28.90
CA GLN A 145 -66.64 -37.15 -28.41
C GLN A 145 -67.14 -38.34 -29.27
N ASP A 146 -68.28 -38.89 -28.82
CA ASP A 146 -69.26 -39.72 -29.54
C ASP A 146 -69.14 -41.26 -29.65
N SER A 147 -70.26 -41.87 -29.22
CA SER A 147 -70.93 -43.04 -29.81
C SER A 147 -70.37 -44.48 -29.68
N SER A 148 -71.03 -45.22 -28.77
CA SER A 148 -71.66 -46.54 -29.05
C SER A 148 -70.80 -47.80 -29.31
N PRO A 149 -71.41 -49.01 -29.25
CA PRO A 149 -70.69 -50.28 -29.03
C PRO A 149 -70.65 -51.20 -30.26
N VAL A 150 -69.98 -52.36 -30.14
CA VAL A 150 -70.52 -53.71 -30.49
C VAL A 150 -69.46 -54.82 -30.26
N VAL A 151 -69.94 -55.95 -29.71
CA VAL A 151 -69.47 -57.36 -29.78
C VAL A 151 -68.02 -57.69 -30.19
N HIS A 152 -67.39 -58.59 -29.41
CA HIS A 152 -66.70 -59.75 -29.99
C HIS A 152 -67.04 -61.04 -29.22
N GLU A 153 -67.13 -62.15 -29.95
CA GLU A 153 -67.51 -63.47 -29.45
C GLU A 153 -66.33 -64.20 -28.76
N ASN A 154 -66.65 -65.23 -27.96
CA ASN A 154 -65.71 -66.29 -27.60
C ASN A 154 -66.41 -67.64 -27.73
N ALA A 155 -66.02 -68.44 -28.73
CA ALA A 155 -66.65 -69.71 -29.04
C ALA A 155 -65.88 -70.89 -28.41
N ILE A 156 -66.35 -71.39 -27.26
CA ILE A 156 -65.90 -72.67 -26.66
C ILE A 156 -67.09 -73.41 -26.02
N LEU A 157 -68.06 -73.86 -26.82
CA LEU A 157 -69.06 -74.87 -26.43
C LEU A 157 -69.51 -75.68 -27.66
N ASP A 158 -68.64 -76.56 -28.13
CA ASP A 158 -68.95 -77.50 -29.23
C ASP A 158 -68.24 -78.84 -28.99
N ASN A 159 -68.70 -79.58 -27.96
CA ASN A 159 -68.25 -80.93 -27.59
C ASN A 159 -69.09 -81.53 -26.44
N LEU A 160 -70.42 -81.67 -26.59
CA LEU A 160 -71.27 -82.48 -25.67
C LEU A 160 -72.68 -82.75 -26.23
N ALA A 161 -72.76 -83.33 -27.43
CA ALA A 161 -74.00 -83.79 -28.05
C ALA A 161 -73.83 -85.17 -28.70
N GLU A 162 -74.94 -85.93 -28.74
CA GLU A 162 -75.18 -87.09 -29.63
C GLU A 162 -74.17 -88.25 -29.62
N ALA A 163 -74.25 -89.11 -28.59
CA ALA A 163 -73.92 -90.54 -28.73
C ALA A 163 -74.66 -91.42 -27.69
N ASN A 164 -75.16 -92.57 -28.16
CA ASN A 164 -75.59 -93.75 -27.35
C ASN A 164 -76.89 -93.66 -26.51
N GLU A 165 -78.04 -93.51 -27.16
CA GLU A 165 -79.32 -94.05 -26.66
C GLU A 165 -80.11 -94.78 -27.78
N ASP A 166 -79.53 -95.82 -28.40
CA ASP A 166 -80.27 -96.61 -29.41
C ASP A 166 -79.71 -98.06 -29.62
N THR A 167 -79.50 -98.80 -28.53
CA THR A 167 -78.81 -100.12 -28.58
C THR A 167 -79.46 -101.26 -27.76
N PHE A 168 -80.74 -101.13 -27.34
CA PHE A 168 -81.40 -102.20 -26.56
C PHE A 168 -82.85 -102.54 -26.90
N ASP A 169 -83.54 -101.77 -27.75
CA ASP A 169 -84.95 -102.05 -28.11
C ASP A 169 -85.11 -102.88 -29.42
N GLY A 170 -83.99 -103.31 -30.03
CA GLY A 170 -83.96 -104.17 -31.22
C GLY A 170 -83.80 -105.68 -30.97
N ALA A 171 -84.09 -106.17 -29.75
CA ALA A 171 -83.74 -107.54 -29.34
C ALA A 171 -84.91 -108.34 -28.70
N ALA A 172 -86.17 -107.99 -29.01
CA ALA A 172 -87.36 -108.58 -28.36
C ALA A 172 -88.48 -109.04 -29.31
N ASP A 173 -88.40 -108.76 -30.62
CA ASP A 173 -89.54 -108.91 -31.56
C ASP A 173 -89.32 -109.98 -32.66
N ASP A 174 -88.17 -110.68 -32.65
CA ASP A 174 -87.74 -111.55 -33.77
C ASP A 174 -87.38 -112.98 -33.31
N THR A 175 -88.19 -113.58 -32.43
CA THR A 175 -87.94 -114.95 -31.93
C THR A 175 -89.20 -115.72 -31.50
N PHE A 176 -90.23 -115.85 -32.35
CA PHE A 176 -91.07 -117.08 -32.44
C PHE A 176 -92.02 -117.13 -33.68
N ALA A 177 -91.54 -116.76 -34.87
CA ALA A 177 -92.36 -116.66 -36.09
C ALA A 177 -92.36 -117.91 -37.02
N GLU A 178 -91.64 -118.98 -36.69
CA GLU A 178 -91.59 -120.22 -37.50
C GLU A 178 -91.82 -121.49 -36.66
N SER A 179 -92.96 -122.18 -36.88
CA SER A 179 -93.12 -123.64 -36.62
C SER A 179 -94.52 -124.24 -36.94
N SER A 180 -95.33 -123.62 -37.82
CA SER A 180 -96.63 -124.19 -38.23
C SER A 180 -96.55 -125.28 -39.32
N GLN A 181 -95.64 -126.26 -39.17
CA GLN A 181 -95.51 -127.37 -40.12
C GLN A 181 -96.66 -128.39 -39.97
N LYS A 182 -97.62 -128.35 -40.91
CA LYS A 182 -98.62 -129.41 -41.10
C LYS A 182 -97.93 -130.75 -41.45
N ARG A 183 -97.77 -131.65 -40.47
CA ARG A 183 -97.54 -133.07 -40.74
C ARG A 183 -98.88 -133.79 -40.82
N GLN A 184 -99.35 -134.06 -42.04
CA GLN A 184 -100.40 -135.06 -42.24
C GLN A 184 -99.83 -136.45 -41.99
N GLY A 185 -100.08 -136.99 -40.80
CA GLY A 185 -99.88 -138.41 -40.53
C GLY A 185 -100.81 -139.25 -41.42
N THR A 186 -100.32 -140.42 -41.83
CA THR A 186 -101.07 -141.38 -42.64
C THR A 186 -102.36 -141.84 -41.95
N ALA A 187 -103.36 -142.21 -42.74
CA ALA A 187 -104.54 -142.90 -42.23
C ALA A 187 -104.19 -144.33 -41.74
N ASP A 188 -105.19 -144.99 -41.16
CA ASP A 188 -105.21 -146.39 -40.72
C ASP A 188 -104.49 -146.71 -39.38
N SER A 189 -105.18 -146.38 -38.28
CA SER A 189 -105.02 -146.91 -36.89
C SER A 189 -105.69 -146.05 -35.78
N LYS A 190 -106.50 -145.04 -36.15
CA LYS A 190 -107.01 -143.99 -35.23
C LYS A 190 -107.75 -144.51 -33.99
N ASP A 191 -108.55 -145.57 -34.13
CA ASP A 191 -109.46 -146.02 -33.08
C ASP A 191 -108.76 -146.59 -31.83
N ALA A 192 -107.46 -146.91 -31.89
CA ALA A 192 -106.68 -147.37 -30.73
C ALA A 192 -106.07 -146.19 -29.94
N ALA A 193 -105.36 -145.28 -30.63
CA ALA A 193 -104.66 -144.18 -29.98
C ALA A 193 -105.60 -143.11 -29.41
N ASP A 194 -106.82 -142.97 -29.97
CA ASP A 194 -107.85 -142.10 -29.39
C ASP A 194 -108.52 -142.75 -28.15
N VAL A 195 -108.50 -144.08 -27.98
CA VAL A 195 -108.95 -144.74 -26.73
C VAL A 195 -108.00 -144.43 -25.58
N ASP A 196 -106.69 -144.68 -25.71
CA ASP A 196 -105.72 -144.39 -24.64
C ASP A 196 -105.70 -142.91 -24.25
N MET A 197 -105.85 -142.01 -25.22
CA MET A 197 -105.86 -140.57 -24.97
C MET A 197 -107.17 -140.08 -24.32
N ALA A 198 -108.28 -140.78 -24.54
CA ALA A 198 -109.52 -140.57 -23.78
C ALA A 198 -109.44 -141.19 -22.37
N ALA A 199 -108.85 -142.38 -22.24
CA ALA A 199 -108.65 -143.09 -20.96
C ALA A 199 -107.80 -142.26 -19.98
N SER A 200 -106.69 -141.71 -20.48
CA SER A 200 -105.80 -140.80 -19.73
C SER A 200 -106.50 -139.49 -19.29
N PHE A 201 -107.42 -138.97 -20.10
CA PHE A 201 -108.14 -137.71 -19.80
C PHE A 201 -109.35 -137.89 -18.88
N LEU A 202 -109.91 -139.10 -18.81
CA LEU A 202 -111.07 -139.43 -17.98
C LEU A 202 -110.73 -140.27 -16.73
N GLU A 203 -109.50 -140.77 -16.63
CA GLU A 203 -109.02 -141.68 -15.58
C GLU A 203 -109.83 -143.01 -15.51
N VAL A 204 -110.17 -143.59 -16.68
CA VAL A 204 -110.99 -144.82 -16.82
C VAL A 204 -110.28 -145.87 -17.69
N GLU A 205 -110.46 -147.16 -17.36
CA GLU A 205 -109.87 -148.28 -18.13
C GLU A 205 -110.35 -148.32 -19.61
N PRO A 206 -109.46 -148.66 -20.56
CA PRO A 206 -109.77 -148.67 -22.01
C PRO A 206 -111.00 -149.49 -22.41
N GLU A 207 -111.24 -150.64 -21.78
CA GLU A 207 -112.34 -151.55 -22.17
C GLU A 207 -113.73 -150.93 -21.96
N VAL A 208 -113.90 -150.12 -20.91
CA VAL A 208 -115.16 -149.42 -20.64
C VAL A 208 -115.45 -148.39 -21.74
N LEU A 209 -114.42 -147.68 -22.20
CA LEU A 209 -114.54 -146.65 -23.23
C LEU A 209 -114.90 -147.23 -24.61
N ILE A 210 -114.41 -148.43 -24.94
CA ILE A 210 -114.81 -149.14 -26.17
C ILE A 210 -116.32 -149.44 -26.16
N SER A 211 -116.92 -149.74 -25.00
CA SER A 211 -118.35 -150.04 -24.89
C SER A 211 -119.27 -148.81 -25.08
N LEU A 212 -118.76 -147.59 -24.92
CA LEU A 212 -119.53 -146.33 -25.06
C LEU A 212 -119.57 -145.78 -26.49
N GLY A 213 -118.87 -146.43 -27.44
CA GLY A 213 -118.85 -146.08 -28.85
C GLY A 213 -117.78 -145.03 -29.22
N SER A 214 -117.19 -145.21 -30.41
CA SER A 214 -116.05 -144.42 -30.90
C SER A 214 -116.30 -142.92 -31.02
N ASP A 215 -117.56 -142.49 -31.16
CA ASP A 215 -117.96 -141.08 -31.23
C ASP A 215 -117.83 -140.35 -29.86
N PHE A 216 -117.93 -141.07 -28.73
CA PHE A 216 -117.62 -140.51 -27.40
C PHE A 216 -116.11 -140.46 -27.14
N VAL A 217 -115.41 -141.53 -27.53
CA VAL A 217 -113.94 -141.66 -27.39
C VAL A 217 -113.21 -140.56 -28.16
N SER A 218 -113.50 -140.41 -29.45
CA SER A 218 -112.85 -139.41 -30.31
C SER A 218 -113.08 -137.97 -29.83
N LYS A 219 -114.28 -137.66 -29.32
CA LYS A 219 -114.57 -136.35 -28.70
C LYS A 219 -113.81 -136.13 -27.38
N SER A 220 -113.65 -137.19 -26.59
CA SER A 220 -112.87 -137.15 -25.34
C SER A 220 -111.37 -136.97 -25.62
N ALA A 221 -110.81 -137.68 -26.60
CA ALA A 221 -109.44 -137.49 -27.07
C ALA A 221 -109.21 -136.10 -27.70
N GLN A 222 -110.20 -135.56 -28.43
CA GLN A 222 -110.15 -134.19 -28.94
C GLN A 222 -110.14 -133.16 -27.80
N ARG A 223 -110.95 -133.36 -26.75
CA ARG A 223 -110.96 -132.52 -25.54
C ARG A 223 -109.63 -132.61 -24.78
N ALA A 224 -109.04 -133.80 -24.69
CA ALA A 224 -107.73 -134.04 -24.10
C ALA A 224 -106.62 -133.25 -24.84
N ARG A 225 -106.58 -133.36 -26.17
CA ARG A 225 -105.62 -132.61 -27.03
C ARG A 225 -105.79 -131.10 -26.88
N GLN A 226 -107.02 -130.59 -26.80
CA GLN A 226 -107.30 -129.17 -26.53
C GLN A 226 -106.79 -128.73 -25.15
N TYR A 227 -107.01 -129.54 -24.11
CA TYR A 227 -106.55 -129.22 -22.75
C TYR A 227 -105.02 -129.24 -22.64
N GLN A 228 -104.36 -130.27 -23.19
CA GLN A 228 -102.90 -130.37 -23.20
C GLN A 228 -102.25 -129.26 -24.03
N GLY A 229 -102.86 -128.88 -25.16
CA GLY A 229 -102.47 -127.71 -25.95
C GLY A 229 -102.53 -126.43 -25.13
N ALA A 230 -103.69 -126.11 -24.55
CA ALA A 230 -103.88 -124.93 -23.71
C ALA A 230 -102.95 -124.89 -22.48
N LEU A 231 -102.60 -126.05 -21.90
CA LEU A 231 -101.67 -126.15 -20.77
C LEU A 231 -100.22 -125.89 -21.22
N SER A 232 -99.84 -126.33 -22.43
CA SER A 232 -98.55 -125.98 -23.03
C SER A 232 -98.46 -124.49 -23.41
N GLU A 233 -99.52 -123.92 -24.00
CA GLU A 233 -99.63 -122.48 -24.29
C GLU A 233 -99.54 -121.65 -23.01
N LEU A 234 -100.25 -122.04 -21.94
CA LEU A 234 -100.17 -121.38 -20.63
C LEU A 234 -98.74 -121.42 -20.06
N SER A 235 -98.01 -122.53 -20.22
CA SER A 235 -96.62 -122.64 -19.79
C SER A 235 -95.68 -121.73 -20.60
N PHE A 236 -95.91 -121.60 -21.90
CA PHE A 236 -95.18 -120.70 -22.79
C PHE A 236 -95.46 -119.23 -22.46
N PHE A 237 -96.73 -118.83 -22.31
CA PHE A 237 -97.11 -117.47 -21.91
C PHE A 237 -96.55 -117.11 -20.53
N LYS A 238 -96.54 -118.04 -19.56
CA LYS A 238 -95.92 -117.81 -18.26
C LYS A 238 -94.40 -117.60 -18.37
N LEU A 239 -93.70 -118.45 -19.13
CA LEU A 239 -92.25 -118.33 -19.33
C LEU A 239 -91.90 -117.01 -20.04
N ASN A 240 -92.69 -116.61 -21.04
CA ASN A 240 -92.53 -115.35 -21.75
C ASN A 240 -92.80 -114.15 -20.83
N GLN A 241 -93.86 -114.20 -20.01
CA GLN A 241 -94.16 -113.17 -19.02
C GLN A 241 -93.04 -113.04 -17.98
N GLU A 242 -92.46 -114.14 -17.52
CA GLU A 242 -91.33 -114.15 -16.59
C GLU A 242 -90.06 -113.57 -17.24
N SER A 243 -89.77 -113.95 -18.49
CA SER A 243 -88.67 -113.38 -19.29
C SER A 243 -88.82 -111.86 -19.46
N MET A 244 -89.99 -111.40 -19.94
CA MET A 244 -90.29 -109.97 -20.09
C MET A 244 -90.24 -109.22 -18.75
N SER A 245 -90.73 -109.84 -17.66
CA SER A 245 -90.61 -109.24 -16.33
C SER A 245 -89.16 -109.06 -15.90
N GLN A 246 -88.27 -110.03 -16.18
CA GLN A 246 -86.83 -109.88 -15.89
C GLN A 246 -86.16 -108.83 -16.78
N VAL A 247 -86.56 -108.70 -18.05
CA VAL A 247 -86.06 -107.63 -18.95
C VAL A 247 -86.52 -106.25 -18.46
N HIS A 248 -87.79 -106.09 -18.11
CA HIS A 248 -88.31 -104.84 -17.53
C HIS A 248 -87.66 -104.51 -16.17
N GLN A 249 -87.45 -105.50 -15.30
CA GLN A 249 -86.73 -105.33 -14.03
C GLN A 249 -85.33 -104.77 -14.26
N LYS A 250 -84.58 -105.31 -15.24
CA LYS A 250 -83.24 -104.83 -15.61
C LYS A 250 -83.28 -103.43 -16.23
N LYS A 251 -84.23 -103.13 -17.13
CA LYS A 251 -84.38 -101.79 -17.73
C LYS A 251 -84.71 -100.75 -16.65
N LEU A 252 -85.56 -101.09 -15.66
CA LEU A 252 -85.83 -100.26 -14.48
C LEU A 252 -84.60 -100.06 -13.59
N GLU A 253 -83.84 -101.11 -13.28
CA GLU A 253 -82.64 -101.01 -12.44
C GLU A 253 -81.55 -100.14 -13.09
N VAL A 254 -81.36 -100.27 -14.42
CA VAL A 254 -80.44 -99.43 -15.19
C VAL A 254 -80.92 -97.98 -15.24
N LEU A 255 -82.21 -97.72 -15.45
CA LEU A 255 -82.79 -96.37 -15.41
C LEU A 255 -82.68 -95.75 -14.02
N GLN A 256 -82.96 -96.48 -12.95
CA GLN A 256 -82.78 -96.01 -11.58
C GLN A 256 -81.31 -95.65 -11.30
N LYS A 257 -80.36 -96.50 -11.69
CA LYS A 257 -78.92 -96.20 -11.57
C LYS A 257 -78.47 -95.02 -12.44
N LYS A 258 -79.14 -94.73 -13.57
CA LYS A 258 -78.92 -93.52 -14.38
C LYS A 258 -79.48 -92.28 -13.67
N ILE A 259 -80.67 -92.37 -13.08
CA ILE A 259 -81.32 -91.30 -12.30
C ILE A 259 -80.51 -90.97 -11.03
N GLU A 260 -80.06 -91.97 -10.28
CA GLU A 260 -79.21 -91.79 -9.08
C GLU A 260 -77.89 -91.10 -9.42
N LYS A 261 -77.23 -91.50 -10.53
CA LYS A 261 -76.03 -90.83 -11.04
C LYS A 261 -76.30 -89.39 -11.45
N LEU A 262 -77.40 -89.12 -12.17
CA LEU A 262 -77.78 -87.78 -12.59
C LEU A 262 -78.10 -86.88 -11.39
N HIS A 263 -78.77 -87.39 -10.35
CA HIS A 263 -78.98 -86.66 -9.10
C HIS A 263 -77.67 -86.37 -8.37
N ALA A 264 -76.74 -87.33 -8.32
CA ALA A 264 -75.43 -87.12 -7.73
C ALA A 264 -74.63 -86.03 -8.46
N SER A 265 -74.60 -86.04 -9.81
CA SER A 265 -73.95 -84.98 -10.59
C SER A 265 -74.68 -83.63 -10.49
N GLN A 266 -76.02 -83.63 -10.41
CA GLN A 266 -76.78 -82.39 -10.22
C GLN A 266 -76.52 -81.78 -8.84
N ALA A 267 -76.38 -82.60 -7.80
CA ALA A 267 -76.02 -82.15 -6.46
C ALA A 267 -74.59 -81.57 -6.40
N SER A 268 -73.61 -82.23 -7.03
CA SER A 268 -72.24 -81.69 -7.09
C SER A 268 -72.16 -80.40 -7.90
N LEU A 269 -72.81 -80.33 -9.06
CA LEU A 269 -72.88 -79.10 -9.87
C LEU A 269 -73.63 -77.99 -9.15
N SER A 270 -74.67 -78.29 -8.35
CA SER A 270 -75.36 -77.28 -7.53
C SER A 270 -74.45 -76.72 -6.45
N ALA A 271 -73.69 -77.57 -5.75
CA ALA A 271 -72.74 -77.14 -4.71
C ALA A 271 -71.54 -76.36 -5.30
N GLU A 272 -71.06 -76.75 -6.48
CA GLU A 272 -70.02 -76.02 -7.21
C GLU A 272 -70.52 -74.64 -7.66
N ASN A 273 -71.72 -74.55 -8.22
CA ASN A 273 -72.35 -73.27 -8.58
C ASN A 273 -72.59 -72.38 -7.34
N GLU A 274 -73.00 -72.94 -6.20
CA GLU A 274 -73.15 -72.18 -4.95
C GLU A 274 -71.80 -71.64 -4.43
N SER A 275 -70.74 -72.47 -4.50
CA SER A 275 -69.38 -72.04 -4.15
C SER A 275 -68.86 -70.95 -5.10
N LEU A 276 -69.11 -71.06 -6.41
CA LEU A 276 -68.73 -70.05 -7.40
C LEU A 276 -69.56 -68.76 -7.25
N ALA A 277 -70.84 -68.86 -6.88
CA ALA A 277 -71.68 -67.70 -6.55
C ALA A 277 -71.17 -66.97 -5.29
N ALA A 278 -70.75 -67.70 -4.26
CA ALA A 278 -70.12 -67.13 -3.07
C ALA A 278 -68.78 -66.46 -3.39
N GLU A 279 -67.93 -67.10 -4.21
CA GLU A 279 -66.61 -66.54 -4.58
C GLU A 279 -66.74 -65.32 -5.49
N THR A 280 -67.67 -65.32 -6.45
CA THR A 280 -67.95 -64.15 -7.32
C THR A 280 -68.59 -63.01 -6.54
N SER A 281 -69.52 -63.29 -5.61
CA SER A 281 -70.06 -62.29 -4.68
C SER A 281 -68.96 -61.63 -3.84
N LYS A 282 -68.02 -62.43 -3.32
CA LYS A 282 -66.84 -61.91 -2.61
C LYS A 282 -65.94 -61.06 -3.52
N LYS A 283 -65.60 -61.54 -4.72
CA LYS A 283 -64.77 -60.79 -5.68
C LYS A 283 -65.40 -59.46 -6.09
N GLU A 284 -66.72 -59.40 -6.26
CA GLU A 284 -67.41 -58.14 -6.56
C GLU A 284 -67.47 -57.20 -5.34
N ALA A 285 -67.60 -57.74 -4.13
CA ALA A 285 -67.46 -56.95 -2.89
C ALA A 285 -66.05 -56.34 -2.78
N ASP A 286 -65.00 -57.15 -2.97
CA ASP A 286 -63.59 -56.74 -2.95
C ASP A 286 -63.29 -55.68 -4.04
N LEU A 287 -63.79 -55.89 -5.27
CA LEU A 287 -63.75 -54.90 -6.35
C LEU A 287 -64.51 -53.61 -5.99
N SER A 288 -65.64 -53.70 -5.29
CA SER A 288 -66.38 -52.50 -4.84
C SER A 288 -65.59 -51.67 -3.83
N SER A 289 -64.81 -52.31 -2.93
CA SER A 289 -63.90 -51.62 -2.01
C SER A 289 -62.72 -51.00 -2.75
N LEU A 290 -62.07 -51.73 -3.66
CA LEU A 290 -60.95 -51.22 -4.44
C LEU A 290 -61.36 -50.04 -5.34
N ARG A 291 -62.56 -50.07 -5.94
CA ARG A 291 -63.11 -48.93 -6.69
C ARG A 291 -63.35 -47.71 -5.80
N LYS A 292 -63.84 -47.90 -4.57
CA LYS A 292 -64.02 -46.80 -3.58
C LYS A 292 -62.68 -46.23 -3.11
N GLU A 293 -61.71 -47.08 -2.82
CA GLU A 293 -60.36 -46.66 -2.42
C GLU A 293 -59.67 -45.88 -3.54
N ASN A 294 -59.73 -46.38 -4.78
CA ASN A 294 -59.15 -45.71 -5.94
C ASN A 294 -59.82 -44.35 -6.20
N ALA A 295 -61.15 -44.23 -6.03
CA ALA A 295 -61.85 -42.94 -6.10
C ALA A 295 -61.39 -41.95 -5.01
N VAL A 296 -61.14 -42.43 -3.78
CA VAL A 296 -60.59 -41.60 -2.68
C VAL A 296 -59.12 -41.23 -2.93
N LEU A 297 -58.34 -42.09 -3.58
CA LEU A 297 -56.97 -41.79 -4.00
C LEU A 297 -56.94 -40.76 -5.13
N ALA A 298 -57.85 -40.84 -6.10
CA ALA A 298 -58.00 -39.85 -7.17
C ALA A 298 -58.38 -38.45 -6.62
N ASP A 299 -59.33 -38.37 -5.68
CA ASP A 299 -59.68 -37.12 -4.98
C ASP A 299 -58.50 -36.53 -4.19
N LYS A 300 -57.71 -37.38 -3.51
CA LYS A 300 -56.47 -36.97 -2.82
C LYS A 300 -55.42 -36.46 -3.80
N LEU A 301 -55.22 -37.13 -4.94
CA LEU A 301 -54.27 -36.71 -5.97
C LEU A 301 -54.67 -35.36 -6.58
N TYR A 302 -55.94 -35.19 -6.95
CA TYR A 302 -56.47 -33.92 -7.48
C TYR A 302 -56.28 -32.76 -6.49
N LYS A 303 -56.54 -33.00 -5.19
CA LYS A 303 -56.29 -32.00 -4.13
C LYS A 303 -54.79 -31.69 -3.98
N LEU A 304 -53.93 -32.70 -4.05
CA LEU A 304 -52.48 -32.50 -3.98
C LEU A 304 -51.98 -31.69 -5.18
N GLU A 305 -52.38 -32.04 -6.40
CA GLU A 305 -52.08 -31.34 -7.64
C GLU A 305 -52.55 -29.88 -7.60
N ALA A 306 -53.77 -29.62 -7.11
CA ALA A 306 -54.27 -28.27 -6.90
C ALA A 306 -53.40 -27.47 -5.92
N THR A 307 -52.96 -28.05 -4.81
CA THR A 307 -52.04 -27.37 -3.86
C THR A 307 -50.62 -27.17 -4.41
N VAL A 308 -50.13 -28.08 -5.26
CA VAL A 308 -48.84 -27.91 -5.96
C VAL A 308 -48.93 -26.78 -6.98
N ASN A 309 -50.02 -26.69 -7.74
CA ASN A 309 -50.23 -25.61 -8.70
C ASN A 309 -50.38 -24.24 -8.00
N ASP A 310 -51.19 -24.18 -6.94
CA ASP A 310 -51.34 -22.98 -6.08
C ASP A 310 -49.97 -22.51 -5.54
N ASN A 311 -49.16 -23.41 -4.96
CA ASN A 311 -47.81 -23.08 -4.51
C ASN A 311 -46.86 -22.68 -5.66
N ASN A 312 -46.94 -23.32 -6.83
CA ASN A 312 -46.16 -22.91 -8.01
C ASN A 312 -46.50 -21.48 -8.46
N THR A 313 -47.79 -21.10 -8.47
CA THR A 313 -48.19 -19.72 -8.81
C THR A 313 -47.72 -18.72 -7.76
N ARG A 314 -47.75 -19.06 -6.46
CA ARG A 314 -47.13 -18.24 -5.41
C ARG A 314 -45.63 -18.08 -5.64
N HIS A 315 -44.89 -19.17 -5.87
CA HIS A 315 -43.45 -19.12 -6.13
C HIS A 315 -43.12 -18.27 -7.37
N ALA A 316 -43.88 -18.38 -8.46
CA ALA A 316 -43.72 -17.52 -9.63
C ALA A 316 -43.90 -16.04 -9.28
N SER A 317 -44.96 -15.68 -8.55
CA SER A 317 -45.18 -14.29 -8.11
C SER A 317 -44.09 -13.77 -7.16
N VAL A 318 -43.51 -14.62 -6.31
CA VAL A 318 -42.40 -14.25 -5.42
C VAL A 318 -41.12 -14.02 -6.21
N LEU A 319 -40.85 -14.84 -7.24
CA LEU A 319 -39.73 -14.63 -8.16
C LEU A 319 -39.88 -13.32 -8.94
N GLU A 320 -41.05 -13.05 -9.52
CA GLU A 320 -41.32 -11.81 -10.25
C GLU A 320 -41.12 -10.55 -9.37
N ASN A 321 -41.62 -10.57 -8.14
CA ASN A 321 -41.37 -9.49 -7.16
C ASN A 321 -39.87 -9.33 -6.84
N LYS A 322 -39.11 -10.43 -6.77
CA LYS A 322 -37.66 -10.40 -6.52
C LYS A 322 -36.86 -9.91 -7.73
N ASP A 323 -37.27 -10.25 -8.95
CA ASP A 323 -36.67 -9.71 -10.17
C ASP A 323 -36.93 -8.21 -10.31
N GLN A 324 -38.12 -7.72 -9.93
CA GLN A 324 -38.42 -6.29 -9.85
C GLN A 324 -37.57 -5.58 -8.77
N GLU A 325 -37.40 -6.17 -7.59
CA GLU A 325 -36.52 -5.66 -6.52
C GLU A 325 -35.04 -5.61 -6.97
N ILE A 326 -34.56 -6.66 -7.64
CA ILE A 326 -33.22 -6.71 -8.25
C ILE A 326 -33.06 -5.63 -9.33
N PHE A 327 -34.08 -5.39 -10.16
CA PHE A 327 -34.05 -4.32 -11.16
C PHE A 327 -33.95 -2.93 -10.50
N HIS A 328 -34.76 -2.66 -9.48
CA HIS A 328 -34.69 -1.41 -8.71
C HIS A 328 -33.34 -1.23 -8.00
N LEU A 329 -32.78 -2.28 -7.42
CA LEU A 329 -31.44 -2.23 -6.82
C LEU A 329 -30.37 -1.91 -7.86
N ASN A 330 -30.39 -2.54 -9.04
CA ASN A 330 -29.46 -2.22 -10.13
C ASN A 330 -29.60 -0.77 -10.65
N ASP A 331 -30.83 -0.25 -10.76
CA ASP A 331 -31.09 1.16 -11.09
C ASP A 331 -30.51 2.11 -10.03
N THR A 332 -30.67 1.81 -8.73
CA THR A 332 -30.01 2.61 -7.67
C THR A 332 -28.48 2.50 -7.71
N ILE A 333 -27.92 1.32 -7.97
CA ILE A 333 -26.46 1.10 -8.08
C ILE A 333 -25.88 1.89 -9.26
N THR A 334 -26.53 1.88 -10.43
CA THR A 334 -26.07 2.66 -11.60
C THR A 334 -26.19 4.17 -11.38
N LYS A 335 -27.24 4.65 -10.69
CA LYS A 335 -27.37 6.05 -10.27
C LYS A 335 -26.27 6.48 -9.28
N ILE A 336 -25.98 5.65 -8.27
CA ILE A 336 -24.89 5.91 -7.30
C ILE A 336 -23.53 5.86 -8.01
N SER A 337 -23.29 4.87 -8.87
CA SER A 337 -22.07 4.74 -9.68
C SER A 337 -21.83 5.99 -10.53
N LYS A 338 -22.85 6.47 -11.25
CA LYS A 338 -22.77 7.71 -12.02
C LYS A 338 -22.48 8.92 -11.11
N SER A 339 -23.23 9.09 -10.02
CA SER A 339 -23.00 10.19 -9.07
C SER A 339 -21.60 10.17 -8.46
N ASN A 340 -20.98 8.99 -8.31
CA ASN A 340 -19.61 8.83 -7.85
C ASN A 340 -18.59 9.21 -8.93
N VAL A 341 -18.83 8.87 -10.20
CA VAL A 341 -18.02 9.35 -11.34
C VAL A 341 -18.10 10.87 -11.48
N ASP A 342 -19.31 11.44 -11.43
CA ASP A 342 -19.54 12.90 -11.50
C ASP A 342 -18.86 13.62 -10.32
N SER A 343 -18.83 13.01 -9.13
CA SER A 343 -18.10 13.52 -7.96
C SER A 343 -16.59 13.39 -8.10
N GLY A 344 -16.09 12.29 -8.68
CA GLY A 344 -14.67 12.09 -8.97
C GLY A 344 -14.14 13.07 -10.03
N GLN A 345 -14.95 13.42 -11.02
CA GLN A 345 -14.64 14.48 -11.99
C GLN A 345 -14.49 15.83 -11.28
N ARG A 346 -15.48 16.24 -10.46
CA ARG A 346 -15.39 17.45 -9.63
C ARG A 346 -14.19 17.47 -8.68
N LEU A 347 -13.83 16.34 -8.10
CA LEU A 347 -12.64 16.24 -7.23
C LEU A 347 -11.36 16.43 -8.05
N SER A 348 -11.29 15.89 -9.27
CA SER A 348 -10.20 16.15 -10.22
C SER A 348 -10.13 17.62 -10.65
N GLU A 349 -11.27 18.27 -10.91
CA GLU A 349 -11.35 19.70 -11.25
C GLU A 349 -10.87 20.57 -10.09
N LEU A 350 -11.39 20.37 -8.88
CA LEU A 350 -10.93 21.06 -7.66
C LEU A 350 -9.45 20.79 -7.35
N THR A 351 -8.94 19.59 -7.65
CA THR A 351 -7.51 19.28 -7.50
C THR A 351 -6.66 20.02 -8.55
N LYS A 352 -7.16 20.20 -9.77
CA LYS A 352 -6.51 21.02 -10.80
C LYS A 352 -6.49 22.50 -10.39
N GLU A 353 -7.63 23.05 -9.95
CA GLU A 353 -7.72 24.43 -9.44
C GLU A 353 -6.80 24.65 -8.24
N LEU A 354 -6.77 23.73 -7.27
CA LEU A 354 -5.88 23.80 -6.12
C LEU A 354 -4.39 23.80 -6.53
N ASN A 355 -4.02 23.01 -7.54
CA ASN A 355 -2.67 23.01 -8.09
C ASN A 355 -2.37 24.30 -8.87
N GLU A 356 -3.32 24.86 -9.61
CA GLU A 356 -3.17 26.15 -10.30
C GLU A 356 -2.97 27.30 -9.29
N VAL A 357 -3.82 27.40 -8.27
CA VAL A 357 -3.69 28.36 -7.17
C VAL A 357 -2.39 28.15 -6.37
N SER A 358 -1.95 26.91 -6.17
CA SER A 358 -0.66 26.60 -5.52
C SER A 358 0.53 27.08 -6.35
N ASN A 359 0.49 26.89 -7.67
CA ASN A 359 1.49 27.40 -8.60
C ASN A 359 1.49 28.93 -8.68
N GLU A 360 0.33 29.59 -8.65
CA GLU A 360 0.23 31.06 -8.57
C GLU A 360 0.77 31.60 -7.24
N LYS A 361 0.43 30.97 -6.11
CA LYS A 361 1.00 31.26 -4.79
C LYS A 361 2.52 31.09 -4.78
N PHE A 362 3.06 30.10 -5.49
CA PHE A 362 4.50 29.93 -5.64
C PHE A 362 5.15 31.03 -6.48
N LYS A 363 4.55 31.42 -7.62
CA LYS A 363 4.99 32.58 -8.42
C LYS A 363 4.99 33.87 -7.60
N LEU A 364 3.88 34.18 -6.93
CA LEU A 364 3.74 35.33 -6.04
C LEU A 364 4.77 35.33 -4.91
N LYS A 365 5.06 34.17 -4.29
CA LYS A 365 6.11 34.05 -3.27
C LYS A 365 7.51 34.27 -3.86
N LEU A 366 7.79 33.78 -5.06
CA LEU A 366 9.05 33.99 -5.76
C LEU A 366 9.24 35.47 -6.12
N ASP A 367 8.22 36.14 -6.63
CA ASP A 367 8.27 37.56 -7.00
C ASP A 367 8.33 38.47 -5.77
N LEU A 368 7.62 38.14 -4.68
CA LEU A 368 7.78 38.79 -3.38
C LEU A 368 9.23 38.65 -2.87
N SER A 369 9.86 37.48 -3.04
CA SER A 369 11.28 37.28 -2.72
C SER A 369 12.22 38.13 -3.58
N LYS A 370 11.95 38.29 -4.89
CA LYS A 370 12.71 39.20 -5.76
C LYS A 370 12.61 40.64 -5.26
N PHE A 371 11.39 41.15 -5.09
CA PHE A 371 11.16 42.52 -4.61
C PHE A 371 11.75 42.76 -3.21
N THR A 372 11.76 41.76 -2.33
CA THR A 372 12.42 41.86 -1.02
C THR A 372 13.94 41.98 -1.15
N ASN A 373 14.56 41.23 -2.06
CA ASN A 373 15.98 41.31 -2.35
C ASN A 373 16.36 42.62 -3.06
N GLU A 374 15.53 43.11 -3.97
CA GLU A 374 15.69 44.42 -4.63
C GLU A 374 15.55 45.58 -3.63
N LEU A 375 14.60 45.49 -2.69
CA LEU A 375 14.43 46.44 -1.59
C LEU A 375 15.63 46.40 -0.62
N ALA A 376 16.14 45.21 -0.29
CA ALA A 376 17.36 45.07 0.51
C ALA A 376 18.59 45.66 -0.21
N TYR A 377 18.75 45.41 -1.52
CA TYR A 377 19.84 45.95 -2.32
C TYR A 377 19.79 47.48 -2.42
N THR A 378 18.62 48.06 -2.73
CA THR A 378 18.43 49.51 -2.79
C THR A 378 18.53 50.18 -1.42
N LYS A 379 18.12 49.51 -0.33
CA LYS A 379 18.39 49.98 1.04
C LYS A 379 19.89 50.00 1.33
N ASN A 380 20.62 48.95 1.01
CA ASN A 380 22.07 48.89 1.22
C ASN A 380 22.82 49.94 0.38
N GLN A 381 22.38 50.21 -0.85
CA GLN A 381 22.88 51.32 -1.66
C GLN A 381 22.60 52.68 -0.99
N LYS A 382 21.37 52.92 -0.52
CA LYS A 382 21.01 54.15 0.21
C LYS A 382 21.87 54.34 1.45
N GLU A 383 22.04 53.28 2.25
CA GLU A 383 22.85 53.31 3.47
C GLU A 383 24.33 53.58 3.16
N TRP A 384 24.87 53.02 2.07
CA TRP A 384 26.21 53.35 1.59
C TRP A 384 26.33 54.82 1.14
N TYR A 385 25.36 55.35 0.40
CA TYR A 385 25.35 56.77 0.01
C TYR A 385 25.22 57.70 1.23
N GLU A 386 24.45 57.31 2.27
CA GLU A 386 24.35 58.06 3.52
C GLU A 386 25.64 58.00 4.35
N GLN A 387 26.35 56.86 4.34
CA GLN A 387 27.67 56.72 4.96
C GLN A 387 28.74 57.56 4.22
N GLU A 388 28.79 57.52 2.89
CA GLU A 388 29.73 58.33 2.09
C GLU A 388 29.44 59.84 2.22
N LEU A 389 28.17 60.25 2.15
CA LEU A 389 27.76 61.63 2.40
C LEU A 389 28.19 62.09 3.81
N LYS A 390 28.03 61.23 4.82
CA LYS A 390 28.47 61.52 6.18
C LYS A 390 29.99 61.58 6.30
N ALA A 391 30.74 60.69 5.66
CA ALA A 391 32.20 60.74 5.64
C ALA A 391 32.73 62.02 4.97
N VAL A 392 32.10 62.46 3.88
CA VAL A 392 32.38 63.75 3.23
C VAL A 392 32.02 64.93 4.14
N GLN A 393 30.88 64.88 4.83
CA GLN A 393 30.47 65.91 5.79
C GLN A 393 31.43 65.99 7.00
N ASP A 394 31.80 64.85 7.58
CA ASP A 394 32.74 64.76 8.71
C ASP A 394 34.11 65.30 8.29
N ARG A 395 34.63 64.90 7.13
CA ARG A 395 35.86 65.45 6.51
C ARG A 395 35.78 66.96 6.29
N LEU A 396 34.63 67.48 5.87
CA LEU A 396 34.42 68.92 5.68
C LEU A 396 34.38 69.66 7.03
N THR A 397 33.76 69.08 8.08
CA THR A 397 33.83 69.66 9.44
C THR A 397 35.25 69.60 10.02
N GLU A 398 36.03 68.56 9.69
CA GLU A 398 37.42 68.44 10.11
C GLU A 398 38.31 69.48 9.40
N LEU A 399 38.07 69.75 8.11
CA LEU A 399 38.72 70.84 7.38
C LEU A 399 38.34 72.22 7.95
N ILE A 400 37.08 72.45 8.31
CA ILE A 400 36.64 73.68 8.99
C ILE A 400 37.35 73.83 10.33
N LYS A 401 37.36 72.79 11.18
CA LYS A 401 38.07 72.79 12.46
C LYS A 401 39.57 73.04 12.30
N LYS A 402 40.22 72.39 11.32
CA LYS A 402 41.64 72.64 10.99
C LYS A 402 41.84 74.11 10.61
N HIS A 403 41.05 74.65 9.68
CA HIS A 403 41.13 76.05 9.29
C HIS A 403 40.87 77.02 10.47
N GLU A 404 39.91 76.72 11.34
CA GLU A 404 39.62 77.50 12.55
C GLU A 404 40.80 77.46 13.55
N THR A 405 41.41 76.30 13.77
CA THR A 405 42.61 76.21 14.62
C THR A 405 43.84 76.89 14.02
N GLU A 406 44.06 76.83 12.70
CA GLU A 406 45.12 77.57 12.02
C GLU A 406 44.84 79.08 12.00
N TYR A 407 43.58 79.50 11.87
CA TYR A 407 43.17 80.89 12.00
C TYR A 407 43.41 81.41 13.42
N LEU A 408 43.07 80.64 14.45
CA LEU A 408 43.36 80.98 15.86
C LEU A 408 44.86 81.04 16.14
N LYS A 409 45.67 80.09 15.64
CA LYS A 409 47.14 80.15 15.72
C LYS A 409 47.68 81.41 15.06
N ASN A 410 47.29 81.69 13.82
CA ASN A 410 47.75 82.87 13.08
C ASN A 410 47.26 84.17 13.72
N SER A 411 46.03 84.22 14.26
CA SER A 411 45.52 85.37 15.01
C SER A 411 46.31 85.62 16.30
N ASN A 412 46.68 84.56 17.03
CA ASN A 412 47.55 84.66 18.20
C ASN A 412 48.97 85.13 17.82
N VAL A 413 49.55 84.61 16.74
CA VAL A 413 50.88 85.04 16.24
C VAL A 413 50.86 86.48 15.73
N ILE A 414 49.80 86.90 15.03
CA ILE A 414 49.60 88.30 14.62
C ILE A 414 49.46 89.20 15.86
N SER A 415 48.75 88.75 16.89
CA SER A 415 48.59 89.48 18.15
C SER A 415 49.92 89.61 18.90
N SER A 416 50.70 88.53 19.01
CA SER A 416 52.03 88.58 19.66
C SER A 416 52.99 89.46 18.88
N LEU A 417 53.08 89.32 17.55
CA LEU A 417 53.91 90.19 16.68
C LEU A 417 53.45 91.65 16.71
N THR A 418 52.15 91.92 16.90
CA THR A 418 51.63 93.29 17.07
C THR A 418 52.07 93.86 18.41
N SER A 419 51.99 93.10 19.50
CA SER A 419 52.50 93.52 20.82
C SER A 419 54.03 93.69 20.84
N GLU A 420 54.77 92.83 20.14
CA GLU A 420 56.22 92.95 19.97
C GLU A 420 56.58 94.20 19.16
N LYS A 421 55.86 94.48 18.06
CA LYS A 421 55.99 95.70 17.28
C LYS A 421 55.67 96.95 18.08
N GLU A 422 54.65 96.92 18.93
CA GLU A 422 54.28 98.04 19.81
C GLU A 422 55.36 98.28 20.89
N ASN A 423 55.86 97.21 21.51
CA ASN A 423 57.00 97.26 22.42
C ASN A 423 58.25 97.83 21.72
N LEU A 424 58.60 97.35 20.53
CA LEU A 424 59.73 97.84 19.73
C LEU A 424 59.55 99.30 19.28
N LEU A 425 58.33 99.74 18.99
CA LEU A 425 58.03 101.15 18.71
C LEU A 425 58.22 102.02 19.96
N SER A 426 57.71 101.59 21.12
CA SER A 426 57.91 102.31 22.39
C SER A 426 59.40 102.41 22.79
N LEU A 427 60.16 101.34 22.55
CA LEU A 427 61.61 101.29 22.78
C LEU A 427 62.36 102.19 21.78
N LYS A 428 61.98 102.18 20.51
CA LYS A 428 62.52 103.06 19.47
C LYS A 428 62.26 104.53 19.81
N ASP A 429 61.05 104.89 20.22
CA ASP A 429 60.70 106.27 20.55
C ASP A 429 61.39 106.74 21.85
N SER A 430 61.56 105.83 22.83
CA SER A 430 62.42 106.07 24.00
C SER A 430 63.88 106.32 23.62
N LEU A 431 64.47 105.46 22.78
CA LEU A 431 65.82 105.63 22.25
C LEU A 431 65.95 106.92 21.43
N GLN A 432 64.95 107.26 20.61
CA GLN A 432 64.95 108.51 19.84
C GLN A 432 64.82 109.74 20.75
N SER A 433 64.14 109.64 21.91
CA SER A 433 64.17 110.68 22.94
C SER A 433 65.55 110.79 23.59
N GLN A 434 66.18 109.68 23.96
CA GLN A 434 67.54 109.66 24.52
C GLN A 434 68.58 110.23 23.53
N VAL A 435 68.45 109.94 22.24
CA VAL A 435 69.28 110.53 21.18
C VAL A 435 69.07 112.04 21.06
N ARG A 436 67.82 112.54 21.12
CA ARG A 436 67.56 114.00 21.17
C ARG A 436 68.18 114.64 22.42
N ASP A 437 68.08 114.01 23.58
CA ASP A 437 68.68 114.51 24.83
C ASP A 437 70.21 114.55 24.77
N LEU A 438 70.83 113.51 24.20
CA LEU A 438 72.28 113.47 23.98
C LEU A 438 72.73 114.50 22.94
N GLN A 439 71.97 114.68 21.86
CA GLN A 439 72.23 115.70 20.84
C GLN A 439 72.12 117.11 21.42
N ALA A 440 71.08 117.41 22.21
CA ALA A 440 70.94 118.69 22.90
C ALA A 440 72.04 118.93 23.96
N LYS A 441 72.50 117.88 24.66
CA LYS A 441 73.66 117.96 25.57
C LYS A 441 74.96 118.23 24.80
N TYR A 442 75.15 117.58 23.65
CA TYR A 442 76.32 117.79 22.78
C TYR A 442 76.33 119.20 22.19
N GLU A 443 75.21 119.67 21.65
CA GLU A 443 75.05 121.01 21.09
C GLU A 443 75.29 122.09 22.16
N LYS A 444 74.76 121.90 23.37
CA LYS A 444 75.04 122.79 24.53
C LYS A 444 76.52 122.82 24.92
N GLN A 445 77.26 121.71 24.77
CA GLN A 445 78.71 121.69 24.97
C GLN A 445 79.46 122.31 23.79
N SER A 446 79.02 122.11 22.56
CA SER A 446 79.61 122.70 21.35
C SER A 446 79.51 124.22 21.35
N VAL A 447 78.33 124.77 21.71
CA VAL A 447 78.16 126.21 21.97
C VAL A 447 79.10 126.69 23.08
N ARG A 448 79.27 125.92 24.16
CA ARG A 448 80.20 126.27 25.25
C ARG A 448 81.67 126.25 24.84
N VAL A 449 82.07 125.36 23.93
CA VAL A 449 83.42 125.34 23.33
C VAL A 449 83.61 126.57 22.45
N PHE A 450 82.70 126.85 21.52
CA PHE A 450 82.74 128.04 20.67
C PHE A 450 82.79 129.34 21.50
N ASP A 451 82.02 129.41 22.58
CA ASP A 451 81.96 130.57 23.47
C ASP A 451 83.24 130.73 24.33
N LEU A 452 84.04 129.67 24.53
CA LEU A 452 85.38 129.74 25.11
C LEU A 452 86.45 130.10 24.06
N GLU A 453 86.35 129.50 22.86
CA GLU A 453 87.25 129.70 21.73
C GLU A 453 87.20 131.15 21.22
N SER A 454 86.00 131.73 21.11
CA SER A 454 85.79 133.15 20.81
C SER A 454 86.41 134.09 21.86
N LYS A 455 86.31 133.73 23.16
CA LYS A 455 86.95 134.50 24.25
C LYS A 455 88.48 134.40 24.20
N LEU A 456 89.01 133.25 23.81
CA LEU A 456 90.46 133.02 23.62
C LEU A 456 90.99 133.80 22.41
N GLU A 457 90.27 133.83 21.29
CA GLU A 457 90.65 134.61 20.12
C GLU A 457 90.59 136.13 20.39
N LEU A 458 89.57 136.60 21.14
CA LEU A 458 89.51 137.97 21.64
C LEU A 458 90.67 138.33 22.58
N GLN A 459 91.29 137.36 23.28
CA GLN A 459 92.55 137.58 23.99
C GLN A 459 93.75 137.64 23.05
N LYS A 460 93.88 136.71 22.08
CA LYS A 460 94.98 136.75 21.08
C LYS A 460 95.05 138.09 20.35
N VAL A 461 93.91 138.60 19.87
CA VAL A 461 93.85 139.89 19.15
C VAL A 461 94.30 141.06 20.03
N LYS A 462 93.98 141.04 21.33
CA LYS A 462 94.47 142.04 22.29
C LYS A 462 95.98 141.93 22.50
N PHE A 463 96.49 140.73 22.81
CA PHE A 463 97.93 140.53 23.01
C PHE A 463 98.76 140.86 21.75
N SER A 464 98.22 140.58 20.55
CA SER A 464 98.85 140.97 19.28
C SER A 464 98.91 142.49 19.10
N ARG A 465 97.85 143.22 19.46
CA ARG A 465 97.86 144.69 19.41
C ARG A 465 98.79 145.30 20.46
N ASP A 466 98.81 144.76 21.68
CA ASP A 466 99.71 145.19 22.74
C ASP A 466 101.19 144.91 22.40
N ALA A 467 101.47 143.83 21.67
CA ALA A 467 102.81 143.52 21.13
C ALA A 467 103.23 144.55 20.08
N ALA A 468 102.40 144.82 19.07
CA ALA A 468 102.71 145.80 18.03
C ALA A 468 103.00 147.21 18.61
N THR A 469 102.28 147.64 19.65
CA THR A 469 102.58 148.91 20.33
C THR A 469 103.87 148.91 21.14
N LYS A 470 104.42 147.73 21.51
CA LYS A 470 105.76 147.63 22.12
C LYS A 470 106.84 147.68 21.06
N ASP A 471 106.64 146.99 19.94
CA ASP A 471 107.61 146.98 18.84
C ASP A 471 107.83 148.40 18.28
N GLU A 472 106.77 149.20 18.14
CA GLU A 472 106.85 150.63 17.77
C GLU A 472 107.66 151.46 18.79
N THR A 473 107.55 151.18 20.09
CA THR A 473 108.39 151.84 21.12
C THR A 473 109.83 151.35 21.13
N ILE A 474 110.10 150.10 20.73
CA ILE A 474 111.44 149.53 20.59
C ILE A 474 112.14 150.14 19.36
N GLU A 475 111.43 150.35 18.27
CA GLU A 475 111.97 150.99 17.06
C GLU A 475 112.37 152.46 17.32
N LEU A 476 111.55 153.22 18.05
CA LEU A 476 111.92 154.56 18.55
C LEU A 476 113.12 154.54 19.49
N LEU A 477 113.25 153.51 20.34
CA LEU A 477 114.40 153.37 21.24
C LEU A 477 115.69 153.06 20.46
N ASN A 478 115.61 152.17 19.47
CA ASN A 478 116.71 151.80 18.59
C ASN A 478 117.20 153.00 17.76
N LEU A 479 116.30 153.89 17.32
CA LEU A 479 116.69 155.12 16.62
C LEU A 479 117.54 156.03 17.52
N GLN A 480 117.12 156.25 18.78
CA GLN A 480 117.91 157.00 19.78
C GLN A 480 119.19 156.27 20.22
N MET A 481 119.28 154.96 20.00
CA MET A 481 120.47 154.17 20.24
C MET A 481 121.47 154.37 19.09
N SER A 482 121.02 154.31 17.84
CA SER A 482 121.84 154.63 16.66
C SER A 482 122.41 156.06 16.70
N GLU A 483 121.62 157.06 17.10
CA GLU A 483 122.11 158.44 17.29
C GLU A 483 123.16 158.56 18.41
N ARG A 484 123.13 157.65 19.40
CA ARG A 484 124.17 157.53 20.43
C ARG A 484 125.39 156.78 19.91
N ASP A 485 125.21 155.73 19.14
CA ASP A 485 126.30 154.91 18.62
C ASP A 485 127.15 155.68 17.61
N ASP A 486 126.56 156.52 16.75
CA ASP A 486 127.30 157.48 15.91
C ASP A 486 128.12 158.49 16.76
N ARG A 487 127.60 158.87 17.93
CA ARG A 487 128.28 159.77 18.86
C ARG A 487 129.34 159.07 19.70
N ILE A 488 129.19 157.78 19.94
CA ILE A 488 130.15 156.90 20.62
C ILE A 488 131.28 156.52 19.67
N SER A 489 131.02 156.24 18.39
CA SER A 489 132.05 155.92 17.41
C SER A 489 133.05 157.06 17.17
N GLN A 490 132.59 158.32 17.31
CA GLN A 490 133.44 159.53 17.36
C GLN A 490 134.35 159.62 18.62
N LEU A 491 134.11 158.78 19.63
CA LEU A 491 134.90 158.66 20.86
C LEU A 491 135.67 157.33 20.91
N GLU A 492 135.17 156.27 20.28
CA GLU A 492 135.85 154.97 20.17
C GLU A 492 136.98 154.98 19.14
N THR A 493 136.89 155.81 18.10
CA THR A 493 138.06 156.18 17.27
C THR A 493 139.14 156.93 18.04
N TYR A 494 138.84 157.43 19.24
CA TYR A 494 139.79 157.97 20.22
C TYR A 494 140.25 156.94 21.27
N ALA A 495 139.72 155.71 21.26
CA ALA A 495 139.91 154.70 22.30
C ALA A 495 140.46 153.36 21.79
N GLU A 496 140.21 152.96 20.53
CA GLU A 496 140.75 151.72 19.98
C GLU A 496 142.29 151.82 19.74
N ASP A 497 142.82 153.05 19.67
CA ASP A 497 144.25 153.39 19.82
C ASP A 497 144.88 152.83 21.12
N LEU A 498 144.09 152.43 22.13
CA LEU A 498 144.58 151.77 23.36
C LEU A 498 144.40 150.24 23.38
N LYS A 499 143.58 149.65 22.50
CA LYS A 499 142.97 148.33 22.80
C LYS A 499 143.62 147.12 22.11
N SER A 500 144.53 147.32 21.17
CA SER A 500 145.22 146.25 20.41
C SER A 500 146.25 145.41 21.21
N SER A 501 146.00 145.19 22.51
CA SER A 501 147.03 144.88 23.51
C SER A 501 146.79 143.62 24.38
N MET A 502 145.77 142.75 24.12
CA MET A 502 145.22 141.92 25.21
C MET A 502 144.69 140.46 24.98
N SER A 503 144.56 139.86 23.77
CA SER A 503 143.53 138.79 23.55
C SER A 503 143.93 137.44 22.88
N GLU A 504 144.41 136.41 23.61
CA GLU A 504 144.85 135.08 23.07
C GLU A 504 144.32 133.84 23.94
N SER A 505 143.57 132.81 23.43
CA SER A 505 142.66 131.91 24.28
C SER A 505 142.32 130.36 23.95
N ILE A 506 141.09 129.79 24.19
CA ILE A 506 140.75 128.40 24.75
C ILE A 506 139.73 127.44 23.97
N ASN A 507 139.48 126.15 24.42
CA ASN A 507 138.53 125.11 23.81
C ASN A 507 138.05 123.90 24.76
N ASN A 508 137.16 122.92 24.34
CA ASN A 508 136.62 121.76 25.17
C ASN A 508 136.01 120.43 24.50
N LEU A 509 135.36 119.46 25.25
CA LEU A 509 135.02 118.01 24.87
C LEU A 509 133.74 117.31 25.51
N GLN A 510 133.16 116.16 24.99
CA GLN A 510 132.17 115.17 25.65
C GLN A 510 131.58 113.97 24.75
N ASN A 511 131.10 112.78 25.29
CA ASN A 511 130.29 111.69 24.57
C ASN A 511 129.71 110.41 25.36
N GLU A 512 129.04 109.42 24.66
CA GLU A 512 128.83 107.91 24.90
C GLU A 512 127.52 107.14 25.40
N LEU A 513 127.33 105.84 24.94
CA LEU A 513 126.70 104.55 25.52
C LEU A 513 125.18 104.05 25.42
N SER A 514 124.87 102.75 25.05
CA SER A 514 123.55 101.96 25.23
C SER A 514 123.45 100.45 24.70
N GLU A 515 122.65 99.46 25.25
CA GLU A 515 122.34 98.09 24.62
C GLU A 515 121.27 97.06 25.28
N LYS A 516 120.84 95.96 24.54
CA LYS A 516 120.52 94.47 24.88
C LYS A 516 119.12 93.74 25.20
N ASP A 517 119.03 92.42 24.79
CA ASP A 517 118.35 91.13 25.29
C ASP A 517 116.91 90.54 24.90
N GLU A 518 116.67 89.17 24.84
CA GLU A 518 115.38 88.43 24.45
C GLU A 518 115.26 86.81 24.49
N LYS A 519 114.02 86.15 24.60
CA LYS A 519 113.47 84.77 24.10
C LYS A 519 113.19 83.47 24.99
N LEU A 520 112.05 82.69 24.83
CA LEU A 520 111.80 81.20 25.19
C LEU A 520 110.41 80.49 24.81
N ILE A 521 110.32 79.20 24.33
CA ILE A 521 109.07 78.32 24.07
C ILE A 521 109.33 76.74 24.02
N ALA A 522 108.38 75.80 24.38
CA ALA A 522 107.99 74.46 23.72
C ALA A 522 107.69 73.15 24.59
N VAL A 523 106.91 72.15 24.03
CA VAL A 523 106.78 70.64 24.26
C VAL A 523 105.38 70.02 24.63
N GLU A 524 104.86 68.99 23.90
CA GLU A 524 103.90 67.88 24.34
C GLU A 524 103.42 66.89 23.20
N GLU A 525 103.52 65.52 23.31
CA GLU A 525 102.78 64.51 22.43
C GLU A 525 102.91 62.98 22.81
N LYS A 526 101.94 62.11 22.41
CA LYS A 526 101.92 60.60 22.17
C LYS A 526 101.36 59.58 23.23
N LEU A 527 100.24 58.87 22.92
CA LEU A 527 99.93 57.50 23.44
C LEU A 527 98.86 56.66 22.64
N ARG A 528 99.37 55.90 21.65
CA ARG A 528 99.05 54.52 21.17
C ARG A 528 98.32 53.56 22.17
N ARG A 529 97.29 52.73 21.86
CA ARG A 529 97.03 51.62 20.86
C ARG A 529 97.74 50.25 21.10
N THR A 530 96.98 49.19 21.46
CA THR A 530 97.03 47.75 20.99
C THR A 530 96.29 46.78 21.94
N GLU A 531 95.32 45.99 21.46
CA GLU A 531 94.93 44.64 22.00
C GLU A 531 93.92 43.95 21.05
N ASP A 532 94.00 42.62 20.87
CA ASP A 532 93.30 41.87 19.78
C ASP A 532 93.23 40.33 20.02
N ALA A 533 92.16 39.66 19.55
CA ALA A 533 91.88 38.21 19.28
C ALA A 533 92.30 37.01 20.21
N LEU A 534 91.41 36.00 20.42
CA LEU A 534 91.74 34.59 20.77
C LEU A 534 90.62 33.49 20.57
N ASP A 535 90.92 32.44 19.79
CA ASP A 535 90.51 30.98 19.77
C ASP A 535 89.07 30.38 19.54
N SER A 536 89.00 29.04 19.28
CA SER A 536 87.92 28.26 18.56
C SER A 536 87.81 26.72 18.91
N GLU A 537 86.79 26.02 18.34
CA GLU A 537 86.74 24.59 17.85
C GLU A 537 86.12 23.37 18.65
N LEU A 538 85.48 22.39 17.93
CA LEU A 538 85.71 20.88 17.91
C LEU A 538 84.54 19.78 18.03
N HIS A 539 84.21 19.07 16.91
CA HIS A 539 83.82 17.60 16.59
C HIS A 539 82.71 16.70 17.31
N LYS A 540 82.37 15.41 16.94
CA LYS A 540 81.87 14.68 15.68
C LYS A 540 81.55 13.11 15.84
N GLU A 541 80.74 12.44 14.94
CA GLU A 541 80.55 10.96 14.57
C GLU A 541 79.62 9.92 15.37
N THR A 542 79.28 8.64 14.98
CA THR A 542 78.61 7.94 13.78
C THR A 542 78.32 6.35 13.92
N GLU A 543 77.38 5.72 13.15
CA GLU A 543 77.17 4.25 12.69
C GLU A 543 76.22 3.12 13.34
N LEU A 544 75.77 2.06 12.57
CA LEU A 544 74.58 1.12 12.84
C LEU A 544 74.57 -0.37 12.23
N PRO A 545 73.87 -1.43 12.81
CA PRO A 545 73.72 -2.85 12.28
C PRO A 545 72.30 -3.62 12.31
N LYS A 546 72.10 -4.83 11.68
CA LYS A 546 70.87 -5.78 11.57
C LYS A 546 71.23 -7.26 11.11
N PRO A 547 70.38 -8.32 10.71
CA PRO A 547 69.01 -8.91 10.97
C PRO A 547 68.90 -10.52 11.14
N ALA A 548 67.71 -11.23 11.14
CA ALA A 548 67.53 -12.76 11.16
C ALA A 548 66.08 -13.39 10.85
N GLN A 549 65.89 -14.73 10.55
CA GLN A 549 64.59 -15.48 10.22
C GLN A 549 64.54 -17.08 10.41
N SER A 550 63.35 -17.80 10.35
CA SER A 550 63.06 -19.31 10.29
C SER A 550 61.54 -19.66 9.96
N ALA A 551 60.84 -20.85 9.89
CA ALA A 551 60.94 -22.36 10.09
C ALA A 551 59.72 -23.19 9.44
N GLU A 552 59.58 -24.57 9.54
CA GLU A 552 58.60 -25.45 8.74
C GLU A 552 58.07 -26.86 9.28
N LEU A 553 57.06 -27.49 8.57
CA LEU A 553 56.82 -28.93 8.12
C LEU A 553 56.27 -30.16 8.96
N ILE A 554 55.61 -31.18 8.29
CA ILE A 554 55.62 -32.70 8.46
C ILE A 554 54.51 -33.51 7.64
N MET A 555 54.63 -34.86 7.43
CA MET A 555 53.85 -35.73 6.46
C MET A 555 53.59 -37.25 6.82
N GLN A 556 52.54 -37.88 6.21
CA GLN A 556 52.33 -39.29 5.67
C GLN A 556 52.50 -40.63 6.47
N THR A 557 51.76 -41.72 6.07
CA THR A 557 52.21 -43.16 5.84
C THR A 557 51.07 -44.15 5.37
N ASN A 558 51.34 -45.46 5.14
CA ASN A 558 50.63 -46.40 4.20
C ASN A 558 50.36 -47.88 4.69
N PRO A 559 49.60 -48.74 3.94
CA PRO A 559 49.16 -50.11 4.32
C PRO A 559 49.75 -51.31 3.51
N SER A 560 49.44 -52.59 3.88
CA SER A 560 49.71 -53.82 3.07
C SER A 560 48.89 -55.08 3.49
N GLY A 561 49.01 -56.22 2.78
CA GLY A 561 48.24 -57.47 3.02
C GLY A 561 48.80 -58.76 2.39
N ILE A 562 48.13 -59.91 2.61
CA ILE A 562 48.57 -61.32 2.38
C ILE A 562 47.33 -62.20 2.07
N SER A 563 47.32 -63.31 1.30
CA SER A 563 48.21 -63.87 0.25
C SER A 563 47.47 -65.03 -0.49
N LEU A 564 48.09 -65.71 -1.48
CA LEU A 564 47.38 -66.35 -2.61
C LEU A 564 47.05 -67.86 -2.54
N SER A 565 47.80 -68.70 -1.83
CA SER A 565 47.69 -70.17 -1.99
C SER A 565 46.52 -70.82 -1.24
N ALA A 566 46.20 -70.35 -0.02
CA ALA A 566 45.02 -70.82 0.74
C ALA A 566 43.69 -70.51 0.01
N LEU A 567 43.68 -69.39 -0.72
CA LEU A 567 42.53 -68.89 -1.47
C LEU A 567 41.99 -69.93 -2.48
N TYR A 568 42.85 -70.72 -3.12
CA TYR A 568 42.45 -71.63 -4.21
C TYR A 568 41.70 -72.88 -3.75
N THR A 569 41.98 -73.36 -2.53
CA THR A 569 41.27 -74.49 -1.93
C THR A 569 39.90 -74.07 -1.39
N GLU A 570 39.84 -72.92 -0.71
CA GLU A 570 38.56 -72.33 -0.30
C GLU A 570 37.70 -72.01 -1.52
N PHE A 571 38.28 -71.38 -2.55
CA PHE A 571 37.59 -71.01 -3.79
C PHE A 571 36.83 -72.19 -4.43
N ASN A 572 37.39 -73.40 -4.47
CA ASN A 572 36.69 -74.55 -5.07
C ASN A 572 35.60 -75.15 -4.16
N HIS A 573 35.72 -75.06 -2.84
CA HIS A 573 34.66 -75.46 -1.91
C HIS A 573 33.52 -74.43 -1.92
N LEU A 574 33.88 -73.16 -1.75
CA LEU A 574 33.00 -72.00 -1.81
C LEU A 574 32.26 -71.93 -3.15
N LYS A 575 32.91 -72.26 -4.28
CA LYS A 575 32.27 -72.34 -5.61
C LYS A 575 31.16 -73.40 -5.70
N LYS A 576 31.22 -74.50 -4.93
CA LYS A 576 30.12 -75.49 -4.88
C LYS A 576 28.97 -75.02 -4.01
N GLU A 577 29.26 -74.48 -2.83
CA GLU A 577 28.23 -73.90 -1.96
C GLU A 577 27.55 -72.71 -2.64
N LEU A 578 28.31 -71.81 -3.27
CA LEU A 578 27.82 -70.67 -4.06
C LEU A 578 26.95 -71.08 -5.25
N VAL A 579 27.07 -72.31 -5.79
CA VAL A 579 26.13 -72.80 -6.83
C VAL A 579 24.80 -73.24 -6.22
N LEU A 580 24.82 -73.89 -5.06
CA LEU A 580 23.59 -74.27 -4.34
C LEU A 580 22.90 -73.05 -3.71
N GLU A 581 23.67 -72.14 -3.11
CA GLU A 581 23.22 -70.84 -2.61
C GLU A 581 22.62 -70.02 -3.75
N LYS A 582 23.29 -69.92 -4.91
CA LYS A 582 22.70 -69.29 -6.10
C LYS A 582 21.39 -69.94 -6.53
N SER A 583 21.28 -71.27 -6.56
CA SER A 583 20.03 -71.93 -6.96
C SER A 583 18.88 -71.68 -5.96
N GLN A 584 19.17 -71.63 -4.66
CA GLN A 584 18.18 -71.30 -3.63
C GLN A 584 17.83 -69.80 -3.67
N LYS A 585 18.83 -68.93 -3.83
CA LYS A 585 18.70 -67.48 -4.02
C LYS A 585 17.93 -67.14 -5.29
N GLU A 586 18.08 -67.89 -6.37
CA GLU A 586 17.35 -67.73 -7.64
C GLU A 586 15.88 -68.14 -7.51
N LYS A 587 15.59 -69.25 -6.80
CA LYS A 587 14.21 -69.62 -6.46
C LYS A 587 13.55 -68.58 -5.53
N LEU A 588 14.27 -68.12 -4.52
CA LEU A 588 13.79 -67.08 -3.61
C LEU A 588 13.63 -65.73 -4.33
N ALA A 589 14.54 -65.38 -5.24
CA ALA A 589 14.44 -64.18 -6.08
C ALA A 589 13.27 -64.27 -7.08
N SER A 590 12.97 -65.46 -7.62
CA SER A 590 11.79 -65.68 -8.46
C SER A 590 10.49 -65.53 -7.67
N GLN A 591 10.42 -66.07 -6.44
CA GLN A 591 9.28 -65.84 -5.53
C GLN A 591 9.17 -64.38 -5.09
N LEU A 592 10.29 -63.72 -4.79
CA LEU A 592 10.34 -62.29 -4.47
C LEU A 592 9.91 -61.45 -5.68
N GLN A 593 10.34 -61.77 -6.90
CA GLN A 593 9.89 -61.14 -8.14
C GLN A 593 8.39 -61.35 -8.37
N HIS A 594 7.84 -62.51 -8.02
CA HIS A 594 6.40 -62.75 -8.10
C HIS A 594 5.61 -61.88 -7.11
N PHE A 595 6.05 -61.80 -5.85
CA PHE A 595 5.46 -60.89 -4.86
C PHE A 595 5.68 -59.40 -5.19
N ILE A 596 6.82 -59.03 -5.78
CA ILE A 596 7.07 -57.68 -6.29
C ILE A 596 6.11 -57.38 -7.45
N ALA A 597 5.94 -58.29 -8.41
CA ALA A 597 5.01 -58.11 -9.52
C ALA A 597 3.55 -58.00 -9.05
N GLU A 598 3.12 -58.78 -8.04
CA GLU A 598 1.80 -58.60 -7.44
C GLU A 598 1.68 -57.27 -6.69
N LEU A 599 2.69 -56.88 -5.89
CA LEU A 599 2.73 -55.58 -5.23
C LEU A 599 2.71 -54.43 -6.24
N GLU A 600 3.42 -54.52 -7.36
CA GLU A 600 3.43 -53.55 -8.45
C GLU A 600 2.08 -53.50 -9.19
N LEU A 601 1.35 -54.62 -9.28
CA LEU A 601 -0.02 -54.66 -9.79
C LEU A 601 -1.02 -53.99 -8.82
N LYS A 602 -0.83 -54.10 -7.50
CA LYS A 602 -1.69 -53.45 -6.47
C LYS A 602 -1.30 -51.99 -6.21
N LYS A 603 -0.03 -51.62 -6.40
CA LYS A 603 0.54 -50.27 -6.21
C LYS A 603 -0.25 -49.14 -6.91
N PRO A 604 -0.68 -49.24 -8.19
CA PRO A 604 -1.50 -48.20 -8.82
C PRO A 604 -2.90 -48.08 -8.19
N ALA A 605 -3.50 -49.18 -7.71
CA ALA A 605 -4.78 -49.11 -7.00
C ALA A 605 -4.63 -48.41 -5.63
N ILE A 606 -3.57 -48.74 -4.88
CA ILE A 606 -3.25 -48.07 -3.61
C ILE A 606 -2.92 -46.59 -3.83
N ALA A 607 -2.18 -46.26 -4.89
CA ALA A 607 -1.89 -44.88 -5.28
C ALA A 607 -3.17 -44.11 -5.65
N ASN A 608 -4.10 -44.73 -6.39
CA ASN A 608 -5.39 -44.12 -6.72
C ASN A 608 -6.22 -43.85 -5.46
N TYR A 609 -6.35 -44.82 -4.54
CA TYR A 609 -7.03 -44.59 -3.26
C TYR A 609 -6.35 -43.53 -2.41
N LYS A 610 -5.01 -43.47 -2.36
CA LYS A 610 -4.29 -42.40 -1.67
C LYS A 610 -4.59 -41.02 -2.28
N ASN A 611 -4.56 -40.91 -3.60
CA ASN A 611 -4.87 -39.66 -4.30
C ASN A 611 -6.33 -39.24 -4.07
N GLN A 612 -7.27 -40.19 -4.03
CA GLN A 612 -8.68 -39.94 -3.75
C GLN A 612 -8.91 -39.50 -2.30
N ILE A 613 -8.24 -40.14 -1.32
CA ILE A 613 -8.26 -39.72 0.08
C ILE A 613 -7.70 -38.30 0.20
N GLN A 614 -6.52 -38.03 -0.36
CA GLN A 614 -5.90 -36.69 -0.35
C GLN A 614 -6.79 -35.63 -1.03
N PHE A 615 -7.52 -35.98 -2.09
CA PHE A 615 -8.50 -35.10 -2.73
C PHE A 615 -9.70 -34.80 -1.82
N TYR A 616 -10.23 -35.79 -1.11
CA TYR A 616 -11.31 -35.56 -0.14
C TYR A 616 -10.83 -34.82 1.11
N GLU A 617 -9.61 -35.07 1.60
CA GLU A 617 -8.99 -34.31 2.69
C GLU A 617 -8.81 -32.83 2.30
N GLN A 618 -8.31 -32.56 1.10
CA GLN A 618 -8.22 -31.19 0.58
C GLN A 618 -9.61 -30.56 0.39
N SER A 619 -10.57 -31.27 -0.19
CA SER A 619 -11.94 -30.78 -0.36
C SER A 619 -12.66 -30.52 0.97
N MET A 620 -12.36 -31.31 2.02
CA MET A 620 -12.85 -31.09 3.38
C MET A 620 -12.20 -29.86 4.00
N SER A 621 -10.88 -29.70 3.85
CA SER A 621 -10.12 -28.52 4.30
C SER A 621 -10.62 -27.23 3.63
N ASP A 622 -10.83 -27.26 2.31
CA ASP A 622 -11.36 -26.14 1.52
C ASP A 622 -12.80 -25.79 1.92
N LEU A 623 -13.62 -26.79 2.25
CA LEU A 623 -14.99 -26.58 2.73
C LEU A 623 -15.03 -26.02 4.16
N LEU A 624 -14.16 -26.51 5.05
CA LEU A 624 -13.99 -25.95 6.39
C LEU A 624 -13.46 -24.51 6.35
N GLY A 625 -12.51 -24.21 5.46
CA GLY A 625 -12.03 -22.83 5.24
C GLY A 625 -13.14 -21.88 4.77
N LYS A 626 -14.01 -22.34 3.85
CA LYS A 626 -15.19 -21.58 3.40
C LYS A 626 -16.27 -21.45 4.48
N MET A 627 -16.46 -22.48 5.30
CA MET A 627 -17.38 -22.42 6.44
C MET A 627 -16.89 -21.41 7.50
N GLU A 628 -15.58 -21.39 7.77
CA GLU A 628 -14.98 -20.46 8.72
C GLU A 628 -14.96 -19.02 8.18
N SER A 629 -14.72 -18.80 6.89
CA SER A 629 -14.85 -17.45 6.30
C SER A 629 -16.29 -16.96 6.42
N VAL A 630 -17.29 -17.77 6.03
CA VAL A 630 -18.71 -17.42 6.18
C VAL A 630 -19.09 -17.17 7.66
N ARG A 631 -18.47 -17.88 8.61
CA ARG A 631 -18.66 -17.64 10.06
C ARG A 631 -18.09 -16.27 10.48
N VAL A 632 -16.95 -15.87 9.95
CA VAL A 632 -16.33 -14.55 10.21
C VAL A 632 -17.14 -13.44 9.54
N ASP A 633 -17.47 -13.59 8.25
CA ASP A 633 -18.28 -12.66 7.46
C ASP A 633 -19.64 -12.38 8.13
N LYS A 634 -20.28 -13.43 8.68
CA LYS A 634 -21.50 -13.29 9.47
C LYS A 634 -21.29 -12.42 10.70
N VAL A 635 -20.25 -12.66 11.48
CA VAL A 635 -19.97 -11.91 12.73
C VAL A 635 -19.59 -10.46 12.43
N GLU A 636 -18.92 -10.18 11.31
CA GLU A 636 -18.66 -8.82 10.83
C GLU A 636 -19.97 -8.12 10.41
N SER A 637 -20.84 -8.81 9.67
CA SER A 637 -22.16 -8.31 9.28
C SER A 637 -23.05 -8.02 10.49
N GLU A 638 -23.11 -8.90 11.50
CA GLU A 638 -23.86 -8.67 12.74
C GLU A 638 -23.34 -7.45 13.52
N LYS A 639 -22.02 -7.22 13.54
CA LYS A 639 -21.42 -6.00 14.14
C LYS A 639 -21.82 -4.74 13.37
N GLU A 640 -21.81 -4.78 12.04
CA GLU A 640 -22.17 -3.61 11.22
C GLU A 640 -23.67 -3.30 11.29
N ILE A 641 -24.53 -4.32 11.30
CA ILE A 641 -25.97 -4.16 11.58
C ILE A 641 -26.19 -3.48 12.94
N ASN A 642 -25.42 -3.85 13.96
CA ASN A 642 -25.54 -3.22 15.28
C ASN A 642 -25.03 -1.76 15.28
N ARG A 643 -23.90 -1.46 14.62
CA ARG A 643 -23.41 -0.08 14.42
C ARG A 643 -24.43 0.79 13.69
N LEU A 644 -24.99 0.29 12.60
CA LEU A 644 -26.02 0.98 11.82
C LEU A 644 -27.31 1.18 12.61
N ARG A 645 -27.72 0.21 13.44
CA ARG A 645 -28.86 0.38 14.37
C ARG A 645 -28.60 1.48 15.41
N ILE A 646 -27.44 1.49 16.06
CA ILE A 646 -27.05 2.54 17.01
C ILE A 646 -27.08 3.91 16.31
N ARG A 647 -26.46 4.01 15.13
CA ARG A 647 -26.42 5.25 14.33
C ARG A 647 -27.81 5.73 13.89
N LEU A 648 -28.71 4.80 13.57
CA LEU A 648 -30.11 5.11 13.28
C LEU A 648 -30.80 5.69 14.51
N THR A 649 -30.66 5.05 15.68
CA THR A 649 -31.27 5.58 16.93
C THR A 649 -30.69 6.94 17.33
N THR A 650 -29.39 7.21 17.11
CA THR A 650 -28.83 8.55 17.36
C THR A 650 -29.41 9.60 16.41
N TYR A 651 -29.63 9.28 15.14
CA TYR A 651 -30.27 10.19 14.19
C TYR A 651 -31.76 10.39 14.47
N GLU A 652 -32.47 9.38 14.99
CA GLU A 652 -33.87 9.55 15.45
C GLU A 652 -33.95 10.51 16.64
N THR A 653 -33.05 10.38 17.62
CA THR A 653 -32.98 11.30 18.77
C THR A 653 -32.52 12.71 18.36
N GLU A 654 -31.56 12.83 17.45
CA GLU A 654 -31.12 14.12 16.90
C GLU A 654 -32.27 14.80 16.15
N LEU A 655 -32.98 14.08 15.28
CA LEU A 655 -34.15 14.57 14.56
C LEU A 655 -35.28 15.00 15.51
N GLN A 656 -35.49 14.28 16.62
CA GLN A 656 -36.46 14.66 17.64
C GLN A 656 -36.04 15.96 18.36
N SER A 657 -34.77 16.10 18.74
CA SER A 657 -34.26 17.33 19.37
C SER A 657 -34.33 18.54 18.43
N LEU A 658 -34.03 18.35 17.14
CA LEU A 658 -34.07 19.40 16.13
C LEU A 658 -35.50 19.83 15.79
N LYS A 659 -36.47 18.89 15.83
CA LYS A 659 -37.91 19.20 15.79
C LYS A 659 -38.35 20.02 17.00
N GLN A 660 -37.89 19.68 18.20
CA GLN A 660 -38.22 20.44 19.41
C GLN A 660 -37.64 21.86 19.34
N LEU A 661 -36.39 22.03 18.91
CA LEU A 661 -35.79 23.35 18.66
C LEU A 661 -36.59 24.18 17.63
N SER A 662 -37.12 23.54 16.58
CA SER A 662 -38.03 24.18 15.61
C SER A 662 -39.35 24.62 16.23
N LYS A 663 -39.95 23.80 17.10
CA LYS A 663 -41.15 24.15 17.89
C LYS A 663 -40.88 25.36 18.79
N ASP A 664 -39.80 25.31 19.56
CA ASP A 664 -39.41 26.33 20.51
C ASP A 664 -39.08 27.67 19.84
N LEU A 665 -38.34 27.67 18.73
CA LEU A 665 -38.06 28.89 17.97
C LEU A 665 -39.33 29.51 17.35
N GLY A 666 -40.27 28.67 16.90
CA GLY A 666 -41.59 29.12 16.42
C GLY A 666 -42.45 29.75 17.53
N ARG A 667 -42.40 29.17 18.75
CA ARG A 667 -43.04 29.74 19.95
C ARG A 667 -42.38 31.05 20.37
N GLN A 668 -41.05 31.13 20.42
CA GLN A 668 -40.30 32.36 20.71
C GLN A 668 -40.67 33.50 19.76
N LEU A 669 -40.67 33.23 18.45
CA LEU A 669 -41.04 34.22 17.43
C LEU A 669 -42.50 34.67 17.59
N CYS A 670 -43.40 33.75 17.95
CA CYS A 670 -44.79 34.06 18.25
C CYS A 670 -44.95 34.96 19.49
N PHE A 671 -44.33 34.62 20.61
CA PHE A 671 -44.33 35.44 21.84
C PHE A 671 -43.77 36.85 21.58
N TYR A 672 -42.63 36.95 20.88
CA TYR A 672 -42.03 38.24 20.54
C TYR A 672 -42.93 39.08 19.62
N LEU A 673 -43.56 38.48 18.60
CA LEU A 673 -44.50 39.19 17.71
C LEU A 673 -45.71 39.72 18.48
N ILE A 674 -46.30 38.90 19.36
CA ILE A 674 -47.45 39.29 20.21
C ILE A 674 -47.06 40.47 21.11
N HIS A 675 -45.96 40.34 21.88
CA HIS A 675 -45.59 41.36 22.85
C HIS A 675 -44.99 42.63 22.25
N SER A 676 -44.27 42.55 21.10
CA SER A 676 -43.85 43.76 20.39
C SER A 676 -45.06 44.54 19.87
N LYS A 677 -46.12 43.87 19.42
CA LYS A 677 -47.36 44.55 18.98
C LYS A 677 -48.13 45.19 20.12
N ILE A 678 -48.29 44.51 21.25
CA ILE A 678 -48.90 45.07 22.47
C ILE A 678 -48.09 46.27 23.01
N ARG A 679 -46.78 46.31 22.78
CA ARG A 679 -45.91 47.45 23.12
C ARG A 679 -45.96 48.60 22.11
N GLU A 680 -46.30 48.34 20.84
CA GLU A 680 -46.39 49.33 19.77
C GLU A 680 -47.79 49.98 19.67
N GLY A 681 -48.85 49.25 20.03
CA GLY A 681 -50.23 49.72 19.99
C GLY A 681 -50.96 49.41 21.29
N ASN A 682 -51.52 50.45 21.94
CA ASN A 682 -52.17 50.35 23.24
C ASN A 682 -53.67 49.93 23.16
N GLU A 683 -54.00 49.03 22.23
CA GLU A 683 -55.36 48.47 22.03
C GLU A 683 -55.29 46.96 21.67
N ASP A 684 -56.31 46.23 22.13
CA ASP A 684 -56.56 44.81 21.82
C ASP A 684 -57.40 44.66 20.53
N PRO A 685 -57.38 43.49 19.83
CA PRO A 685 -56.40 42.40 19.87
C PRO A 685 -55.72 42.18 18.49
N LEU A 686 -54.78 41.24 18.38
CA LEU A 686 -54.08 40.91 17.12
C LEU A 686 -55.00 40.82 15.89
N THR A 687 -54.56 41.47 14.80
CA THR A 687 -55.28 41.56 13.53
C THR A 687 -55.48 40.18 12.92
N SER A 688 -56.58 39.95 12.17
CA SER A 688 -56.83 38.66 11.48
C SER A 688 -55.79 38.30 10.40
N SER A 689 -54.94 39.23 9.98
CA SER A 689 -53.72 38.98 9.19
C SER A 689 -52.58 38.43 10.05
N GLU A 690 -52.31 39.06 11.19
CA GLU A 690 -51.24 38.69 12.14
C GLU A 690 -51.50 37.33 12.78
N LYS A 691 -52.76 37.03 13.12
CA LYS A 691 -53.19 35.69 13.58
C LYS A 691 -52.89 34.61 12.53
N LYS A 692 -53.15 34.87 11.24
CA LYS A 692 -52.81 33.95 10.14
C LYS A 692 -51.30 33.78 9.97
N ILE A 693 -50.51 34.82 10.17
CA ILE A 693 -49.04 34.75 10.14
C ILE A 693 -48.53 33.87 11.29
N ILE A 694 -49.07 34.03 12.49
CA ILE A 694 -48.76 33.18 13.65
C ILE A 694 -49.18 31.72 13.40
N ASP A 695 -50.40 31.46 12.93
CA ASP A 695 -50.84 30.11 12.54
C ASP A 695 -49.92 29.49 11.48
N GLN A 696 -49.43 30.29 10.53
CA GLN A 696 -48.49 29.84 9.48
C GLN A 696 -47.08 29.56 10.05
N ILE A 697 -46.61 30.34 11.02
CA ILE A 697 -45.34 30.09 11.71
C ILE A 697 -45.45 28.81 12.55
N LEU A 698 -46.47 28.69 13.39
CA LEU A 698 -46.68 27.54 14.28
C LEU A 698 -46.93 26.23 13.52
N SER A 699 -47.61 26.28 12.37
CA SER A 699 -47.78 25.10 11.50
C SER A 699 -46.50 24.69 10.77
N LYS A 700 -45.70 25.64 10.26
CA LYS A 700 -44.37 25.34 9.67
C LYS A 700 -43.35 24.85 10.69
N SER A 701 -43.47 25.31 11.93
CA SER A 701 -42.60 25.01 13.07
C SER A 701 -42.81 23.60 13.64
N GLY A 702 -43.91 22.92 13.29
CA GLY A 702 -44.27 21.60 13.80
C GLY A 702 -45.11 21.62 15.08
N ASN A 703 -45.60 22.79 15.51
CA ASN A 703 -46.33 22.97 16.77
C ASN A 703 -47.78 22.41 16.76
N LYS A 704 -48.16 21.67 15.71
CA LYS A 704 -49.40 20.87 15.64
C LYS A 704 -49.15 19.36 15.59
N ASP A 705 -47.89 18.92 15.57
CA ASP A 705 -47.56 17.49 15.63
C ASP A 705 -47.91 16.97 17.02
N SER A 706 -48.77 15.95 17.09
CA SER A 706 -49.40 15.44 18.31
C SER A 706 -48.48 14.58 19.19
N SER A 707 -47.18 14.90 19.23
CA SER A 707 -46.29 14.35 20.25
C SER A 707 -46.61 15.01 21.60
N PRO A 708 -46.88 14.25 22.68
CA PRO A 708 -46.93 14.83 24.01
C PRO A 708 -45.52 15.32 24.36
N GLU A 709 -45.37 16.64 24.51
CA GLU A 709 -44.15 17.25 25.02
C GLU A 709 -44.04 16.97 26.51
N THR A 710 -42.84 16.67 27.00
CA THR A 710 -42.62 16.31 28.41
C THR A 710 -42.92 17.51 29.30
N ASP A 711 -43.39 17.30 30.53
CA ASP A 711 -43.65 18.39 31.49
C ASP A 711 -42.38 19.25 31.73
N THR A 712 -41.19 18.65 31.64
CA THR A 712 -39.90 19.36 31.65
C THR A 712 -39.71 20.26 30.45
N ASP A 713 -40.09 19.81 29.26
CA ASP A 713 -39.89 20.51 28.00
C ASP A 713 -40.84 21.71 27.96
N ASN A 714 -42.12 21.49 28.30
CA ASN A 714 -43.10 22.56 28.47
C ASN A 714 -42.63 23.63 29.46
N LEU A 715 -42.07 23.22 30.62
CA LEU A 715 -41.53 24.14 31.62
C LEU A 715 -40.33 24.94 31.08
N ILE A 716 -39.44 24.32 30.30
CA ILE A 716 -38.29 24.99 29.66
C ILE A 716 -38.80 26.00 28.61
N THR A 717 -39.73 25.60 27.76
CA THR A 717 -40.32 26.46 26.72
C THR A 717 -41.03 27.67 27.32
N GLU A 718 -41.88 27.48 28.33
CA GLU A 718 -42.63 28.57 28.98
C GLU A 718 -41.69 29.48 29.78
N ARG A 719 -40.83 28.91 30.63
CA ARG A 719 -40.10 29.68 31.65
C ARG A 719 -38.78 30.26 31.13
N LEU A 720 -37.97 29.49 30.41
CA LEU A 720 -36.64 29.92 29.94
C LEU A 720 -36.68 30.50 28.53
N LEU A 721 -37.49 29.94 27.63
CA LEU A 721 -37.50 30.34 26.22
C LEU A 721 -38.55 31.42 25.90
N GLY A 722 -39.63 31.54 26.67
CA GLY A 722 -40.58 32.66 26.54
C GLY A 722 -39.97 34.01 26.91
N PHE A 723 -40.17 35.04 26.09
CA PHE A 723 -39.81 36.43 26.39
C PHE A 723 -40.73 37.44 25.69
N ALA A 724 -41.04 38.53 26.39
CA ALA A 724 -41.86 39.65 25.88
C ALA A 724 -41.03 40.82 25.32
N SER A 725 -39.72 40.87 25.63
CA SER A 725 -38.83 41.97 25.25
C SER A 725 -37.38 41.50 25.12
N ILE A 726 -36.58 42.22 24.31
CA ILE A 726 -35.14 41.95 24.17
C ILE A 726 -34.37 42.03 25.49
N VAL A 727 -34.81 42.88 26.43
CA VAL A 727 -34.24 42.99 27.79
C VAL A 727 -34.58 41.77 28.64
N GLU A 728 -35.77 41.19 28.45
CA GLU A 728 -36.12 39.91 29.09
C GLU A 728 -35.32 38.76 28.48
N LEU A 729 -35.17 38.70 27.16
CA LEU A 729 -34.31 37.71 26.49
C LEU A 729 -32.85 37.80 26.98
N GLN A 730 -32.31 38.99 27.23
CA GLN A 730 -30.99 39.15 27.83
C GLN A 730 -30.93 38.54 29.24
N LYS A 731 -31.93 38.82 30.10
CA LYS A 731 -32.01 38.25 31.46
C LYS A 731 -32.25 36.73 31.47
N LYS A 732 -33.07 36.21 30.56
CA LYS A 732 -33.30 34.76 30.39
C LYS A 732 -32.04 34.06 29.88
N ASN A 733 -31.27 34.68 28.99
CA ASN A 733 -29.96 34.16 28.57
C ASN A 733 -28.93 34.21 29.71
N GLU A 734 -28.94 35.23 30.57
CA GLU A 734 -28.10 35.28 31.77
C GLU A 734 -28.46 34.16 32.75
N GLU A 735 -29.74 33.97 33.05
CA GLU A 735 -30.25 32.87 33.89
C GLU A 735 -29.93 31.49 33.30
N LEU A 736 -30.13 31.29 31.98
CA LEU A 736 -29.81 30.05 31.29
C LEU A 736 -28.30 29.78 31.24
N LEU A 737 -27.47 30.81 31.05
CA LEU A 737 -26.01 30.67 31.02
C LEU A 737 -25.41 30.43 32.42
N MET A 738 -26.04 30.94 33.48
CA MET A 738 -25.76 30.51 34.85
C MET A 738 -26.20 29.06 35.10
N ALA A 739 -27.39 28.67 34.64
CA ALA A 739 -27.88 27.29 34.78
C ALA A 739 -27.00 26.29 34.03
N VAL A 740 -26.61 26.56 32.78
CA VAL A 740 -25.70 25.73 31.98
C VAL A 740 -24.32 25.61 32.63
N ARG A 741 -23.76 26.68 33.20
CA ARG A 741 -22.50 26.61 33.97
C ARG A 741 -22.65 25.78 35.26
N SER A 742 -23.77 25.91 35.96
CA SER A 742 -24.06 25.11 37.16
C SER A 742 -24.25 23.62 36.82
N PHE A 743 -24.98 23.31 35.74
CA PHE A 743 -25.17 21.94 35.27
C PHE A 743 -23.89 21.34 34.68
N GLY A 744 -23.04 22.14 34.01
CA GLY A 744 -21.71 21.72 33.58
C GLY A 744 -20.86 21.27 34.77
N LYS A 745 -20.74 22.12 35.80
CA LYS A 745 -20.04 21.74 37.05
C LYS A 745 -20.66 20.50 37.70
N GLN A 746 -21.99 20.41 37.79
CA GLN A 746 -22.67 19.23 38.36
C GLN A 746 -22.47 17.97 37.51
N LEU A 747 -22.29 18.09 36.19
CA LEU A 747 -22.01 16.97 35.29
C LEU A 747 -20.56 16.52 35.45
N GLU A 748 -19.59 17.43 35.50
CA GLU A 748 -18.18 17.15 35.79
C GLU A 748 -18.02 16.46 37.17
N GLU A 749 -18.70 17.00 38.19
CA GLU A 749 -18.71 16.48 39.56
C GLU A 749 -19.37 15.08 39.61
N LYS A 750 -20.49 14.89 38.90
CA LYS A 750 -21.16 13.59 38.79
C LYS A 750 -20.40 12.58 37.92
N GLU A 751 -19.68 13.00 36.89
CA GLU A 751 -18.83 12.13 36.07
C GLU A 751 -17.63 11.65 36.90
N HIS A 752 -17.04 12.54 37.71
CA HIS A 752 -16.01 12.17 38.68
C HIS A 752 -16.53 11.18 39.74
N GLU A 753 -17.71 11.42 40.31
CA GLU A 753 -18.39 10.47 41.21
C GLU A 753 -18.72 9.14 40.51
N SER A 754 -19.23 9.17 39.27
CA SER A 754 -19.61 7.98 38.52
C SER A 754 -18.41 7.11 38.16
N ASN A 755 -17.29 7.72 37.76
CA ASN A 755 -16.04 7.00 37.51
C ASN A 755 -15.47 6.39 38.81
N GLY A 756 -15.61 7.10 39.94
CA GLY A 756 -15.28 6.57 41.26
C GLY A 756 -16.16 5.39 41.68
N LEU A 757 -17.47 5.48 41.44
CA LEU A 757 -18.46 4.45 41.75
C LEU A 757 -18.33 3.22 40.83
N GLU A 758 -18.04 3.40 39.54
CA GLU A 758 -17.76 2.28 38.64
C GLU A 758 -16.46 1.57 39.04
N SER A 759 -15.39 2.32 39.33
CA SER A 759 -14.15 1.72 39.82
C SER A 759 -14.33 0.99 41.16
N ALA A 760 -15.18 1.52 42.06
CA ALA A 760 -15.50 0.87 43.33
C ALA A 760 -16.35 -0.39 43.13
N ALA A 761 -17.38 -0.35 42.27
CA ALA A 761 -18.24 -1.49 41.97
C ALA A 761 -17.49 -2.61 41.22
N VAL A 762 -16.52 -2.27 40.38
CA VAL A 762 -15.63 -3.24 39.71
C VAL A 762 -14.74 -3.95 40.73
N GLU A 763 -14.20 -3.23 41.72
CA GLU A 763 -13.37 -3.85 42.77
C GLU A 763 -14.22 -4.62 43.80
N GLU A 764 -15.41 -4.14 44.18
CA GLU A 764 -16.38 -4.90 45.00
C GLU A 764 -16.80 -6.20 44.29
N ALA A 765 -17.09 -6.14 42.98
CA ALA A 765 -17.37 -7.34 42.19
C ALA A 765 -16.16 -8.29 42.12
N ARG A 766 -14.94 -7.76 42.09
CA ARG A 766 -13.69 -8.55 42.13
C ARG A 766 -13.51 -9.24 43.48
N GLU A 767 -13.69 -8.53 44.59
CA GLU A 767 -13.65 -9.09 45.94
C GLU A 767 -14.76 -10.12 46.15
N ALA A 768 -15.97 -9.87 45.66
CA ALA A 768 -17.07 -10.82 45.69
C ALA A 768 -16.78 -12.09 44.88
N ILE A 769 -16.16 -11.98 43.69
CA ILE A 769 -15.72 -13.14 42.89
C ILE A 769 -14.65 -13.94 43.64
N LEU A 770 -13.64 -13.30 44.23
CA LEU A 770 -12.60 -13.97 45.03
C LEU A 770 -13.19 -14.65 46.27
N THR A 771 -14.15 -14.00 46.94
CA THR A 771 -14.85 -14.55 48.11
C THR A 771 -15.69 -15.76 47.72
N LEU A 772 -16.46 -15.68 46.64
CA LEU A 772 -17.26 -16.80 46.11
C LEU A 772 -16.38 -17.96 45.62
N GLN A 773 -15.19 -17.70 45.08
CA GLN A 773 -14.20 -18.74 44.76
C GLN A 773 -13.70 -19.44 46.03
N GLY A 774 -13.33 -18.68 47.07
CA GLY A 774 -12.93 -19.24 48.37
C GLY A 774 -14.06 -20.00 49.08
N GLU A 775 -15.32 -19.55 48.95
CA GLU A 775 -16.49 -20.28 49.43
C GLU A 775 -16.74 -21.56 48.63
N LEU A 776 -16.59 -21.54 47.31
CA LEU A 776 -16.72 -22.71 46.45
C LEU A 776 -15.66 -23.77 46.78
N GLU A 777 -14.41 -23.36 47.02
CA GLU A 777 -13.34 -24.24 47.51
C GLU A 777 -13.67 -24.78 48.92
N SER A 778 -14.15 -23.93 49.83
CA SER A 778 -14.58 -24.34 51.18
C SER A 778 -15.73 -25.36 51.14
N VAL A 779 -16.73 -25.14 50.28
CA VAL A 779 -17.86 -26.06 50.07
C VAL A 779 -17.40 -27.36 49.41
N SER A 780 -16.47 -27.29 48.45
CA SER A 780 -15.83 -28.46 47.86
C SER A 780 -15.13 -29.31 48.92
N ILE A 781 -14.30 -28.70 49.78
CA ILE A 781 -13.62 -29.38 50.90
C ILE A 781 -14.63 -29.99 51.89
N LYS A 782 -15.74 -29.30 52.19
CA LYS A 782 -16.83 -29.82 53.05
C LYS A 782 -17.60 -30.98 52.40
N LEU A 783 -17.85 -30.93 51.08
CA LEU A 783 -18.47 -32.01 50.32
C LEU A 783 -17.56 -33.26 50.30
N ASP A 784 -16.26 -33.05 50.17
CA ASP A 784 -15.25 -34.10 50.19
C ASP A 784 -15.12 -34.73 51.59
N ALA A 785 -15.16 -33.92 52.66
CA ALA A 785 -15.18 -34.39 54.04
C ALA A 785 -16.45 -35.19 54.36
N THR A 786 -17.64 -34.64 54.11
CA THR A 786 -18.93 -35.33 54.34
C THR A 786 -19.11 -36.57 53.46
N THR A 787 -18.49 -36.62 52.28
CA THR A 787 -18.40 -37.84 51.46
C THR A 787 -17.54 -38.91 52.14
N LYS A 788 -16.37 -38.55 52.66
CA LYS A 788 -15.50 -39.48 53.41
C LYS A 788 -16.17 -39.96 54.70
N GLU A 789 -16.88 -39.09 55.41
CA GLU A 789 -17.70 -39.45 56.59
C GLU A 789 -18.84 -40.40 56.24
N ARG A 790 -19.59 -40.14 55.16
CA ARG A 790 -20.66 -41.02 54.66
C ARG A 790 -20.14 -42.42 54.37
N ASP A 791 -18.98 -42.54 53.72
CA ASP A 791 -18.43 -43.84 53.35
C ASP A 791 -17.73 -44.55 54.53
N LEU A 792 -17.19 -43.81 55.51
CA LEU A 792 -16.81 -44.34 56.83
C LEU A 792 -18.03 -44.88 57.60
N LEU A 793 -19.14 -44.14 57.63
CA LEU A 793 -20.38 -44.54 58.32
C LEU A 793 -21.03 -45.76 57.66
N LYS A 794 -20.98 -45.90 56.32
CA LYS A 794 -21.29 -47.17 55.65
C LYS A 794 -20.42 -48.31 56.17
N GLY A 795 -19.10 -48.10 56.23
CA GLY A 795 -18.13 -49.10 56.71
C GLY A 795 -18.34 -49.51 58.17
N ILE A 796 -18.87 -48.62 59.01
CA ILE A 796 -19.26 -48.90 60.40
C ILE A 796 -20.60 -49.64 60.44
N GLY A 797 -21.64 -49.15 59.76
CA GLY A 797 -22.96 -49.78 59.72
C GLY A 797 -22.91 -51.23 59.23
N GLN A 798 -22.01 -51.54 58.29
CA GLN A 798 -21.78 -52.89 57.77
C GLN A 798 -21.03 -53.83 58.76
N ARG A 799 -20.53 -53.32 59.90
CA ARG A 799 -19.79 -54.08 60.93
C ARG A 799 -20.49 -54.19 62.29
N VAL A 800 -21.51 -53.37 62.55
CA VAL A 800 -22.21 -53.32 63.85
C VAL A 800 -23.17 -54.51 64.09
N SER A 801 -23.42 -55.34 63.08
CA SER A 801 -24.49 -56.37 63.06
C SER A 801 -24.29 -57.62 63.96
N GLY A 802 -23.52 -57.57 65.07
CA GLY A 802 -23.46 -58.76 65.95
C GLY A 802 -22.39 -58.88 67.04
N SER A 803 -22.08 -57.86 67.86
CA SER A 803 -21.27 -58.06 69.08
C SER A 803 -21.55 -57.03 70.19
N VAL A 804 -21.07 -57.28 71.40
CA VAL A 804 -21.41 -56.57 72.65
C VAL A 804 -20.54 -55.31 72.87
N PRO A 805 -21.11 -54.12 73.18
CA PRO A 805 -20.39 -52.85 73.10
C PRO A 805 -19.06 -52.76 73.87
N GLY A 806 -19.06 -52.96 75.20
CA GLY A 806 -17.92 -52.58 76.04
C GLY A 806 -16.63 -53.39 75.83
N SER A 807 -16.73 -54.65 75.38
CA SER A 807 -15.54 -55.47 75.07
C SER A 807 -15.07 -55.30 73.62
N ILE A 808 -15.93 -54.80 72.72
CA ILE A 808 -15.46 -54.28 71.44
C ILE A 808 -14.67 -53.01 71.71
N GLU A 809 -15.24 -52.03 72.40
CA GLU A 809 -14.69 -50.68 72.51
C GLU A 809 -13.22 -50.65 72.93
N VAL A 810 -12.83 -51.32 74.02
CA VAL A 810 -11.41 -51.34 74.46
C VAL A 810 -10.49 -52.03 73.44
N LYS A 811 -10.95 -53.12 72.80
CA LYS A 811 -10.13 -53.88 71.85
C LYS A 811 -10.07 -53.19 70.48
N LEU A 812 -11.17 -52.62 70.03
CA LEU A 812 -11.29 -51.78 68.84
C LEU A 812 -10.51 -50.48 69.01
N LEU A 813 -10.43 -49.90 70.22
CA LEU A 813 -9.55 -48.76 70.50
C LEU A 813 -8.07 -49.16 70.50
N ALA A 814 -7.70 -50.35 70.98
CA ALA A 814 -6.33 -50.86 70.88
C ALA A 814 -5.94 -51.16 69.43
N ASP A 815 -6.77 -51.93 68.72
CA ASP A 815 -6.60 -52.27 67.30
C ASP A 815 -6.64 -51.01 66.43
N ALA A 816 -7.50 -50.02 66.74
CA ALA A 816 -7.53 -48.73 66.05
C ALA A 816 -6.35 -47.83 66.43
N ASN A 817 -5.73 -47.95 67.61
CA ASN A 817 -4.50 -47.21 67.93
C ASN A 817 -3.29 -47.82 67.21
N GLU A 818 -3.24 -49.14 67.02
CA GLU A 818 -2.23 -49.77 66.17
C GLU A 818 -2.48 -49.52 64.67
N ASP A 819 -3.74 -49.56 64.20
CA ASP A 819 -4.12 -49.16 62.84
C ASP A 819 -3.85 -47.67 62.61
N LEU A 820 -4.18 -46.77 63.54
CA LEU A 820 -3.83 -45.36 63.45
C LEU A 820 -2.33 -45.16 63.43
N LYS A 821 -1.52 -45.89 64.20
CA LYS A 821 -0.05 -45.82 64.09
C LYS A 821 0.47 -46.32 62.75
N LYS A 822 -0.08 -47.41 62.21
CA LYS A 822 0.27 -47.91 60.87
C LYS A 822 -0.18 -46.95 59.77
N ARG A 823 -1.34 -46.31 59.92
CA ARG A 823 -1.89 -45.31 59.00
C ARG A 823 -1.20 -43.95 59.11
N VAL A 824 -0.74 -43.55 60.29
CA VAL A 824 0.14 -42.39 60.47
C VAL A 824 1.46 -42.68 59.78
N ALA A 825 2.13 -43.79 60.08
CA ALA A 825 3.39 -44.17 59.42
C ALA A 825 3.25 -44.32 57.89
N SER A 826 2.15 -44.90 57.39
CA SER A 826 1.88 -44.97 55.95
C SER A 826 1.54 -43.60 55.38
N SER A 827 0.83 -42.73 56.09
CA SER A 827 0.55 -41.35 55.65
C SER A 827 1.81 -40.48 55.65
N GLU A 828 2.74 -40.68 56.59
CA GLU A 828 4.05 -40.02 56.59
C GLU A 828 4.92 -40.53 55.43
N ALA A 829 4.87 -41.82 55.12
CA ALA A 829 5.52 -42.38 53.93
C ALA A 829 4.88 -41.83 52.64
N SER A 830 3.56 -41.77 52.55
CA SER A 830 2.84 -41.16 51.43
C SER A 830 3.05 -39.66 51.34
N LEU A 831 3.22 -38.93 52.44
CA LEU A 831 3.54 -37.49 52.44
C LEU A 831 4.99 -37.25 52.02
N LYS A 832 5.95 -38.09 52.44
CA LYS A 832 7.34 -38.04 51.96
C LYS A 832 7.43 -38.38 50.48
N GLU A 833 6.67 -39.37 50.00
CA GLU A 833 6.60 -39.71 48.58
C GLU A 833 5.86 -38.64 47.78
N LEU A 834 4.78 -38.03 48.31
CA LEU A 834 4.10 -36.90 47.68
C LEU A 834 4.99 -35.65 47.66
N GLN A 835 5.77 -35.39 48.71
CA GLN A 835 6.76 -34.31 48.77
C GLN A 835 7.88 -34.55 47.75
N LYS A 836 8.38 -35.79 47.64
CA LYS A 836 9.35 -36.20 46.62
C LYS A 836 8.79 -36.02 45.21
N GLN A 837 7.62 -36.59 44.90
CA GLN A 837 6.94 -36.43 43.62
C GLN A 837 6.59 -34.96 43.32
N SER A 838 6.25 -34.16 44.34
CA SER A 838 6.05 -32.72 44.18
C SER A 838 7.36 -32.02 43.86
N SER A 839 8.49 -32.38 44.50
CA SER A 839 9.80 -31.81 44.18
C SER A 839 10.30 -32.23 42.79
N GLU A 840 10.04 -33.48 42.37
CA GLU A 840 10.32 -34.00 41.03
C GLU A 840 9.43 -33.30 39.98
N LYS A 841 8.15 -33.06 40.30
CA LYS A 841 7.22 -32.33 39.44
C LYS A 841 7.59 -30.85 39.34
N ILE A 842 7.87 -30.16 40.45
CA ILE A 842 8.35 -28.77 40.47
C ILE A 842 9.64 -28.65 39.67
N ARG A 843 10.57 -29.59 39.83
CA ARG A 843 11.81 -29.64 39.03
C ARG A 843 11.50 -29.80 37.54
N SER A 844 10.71 -30.80 37.14
CA SER A 844 10.34 -31.00 35.73
C SER A 844 9.53 -29.83 35.13
N LEU A 845 8.79 -29.07 35.93
CA LEU A 845 8.12 -27.84 35.53
C LEU A 845 9.11 -26.68 35.40
N SER A 846 10.10 -26.57 36.28
CA SER A 846 11.20 -25.60 36.19
C SER A 846 12.10 -25.88 34.99
N ASP A 847 12.40 -27.15 34.71
CA ASP A 847 13.19 -27.59 33.55
C ASP A 847 12.43 -27.26 32.26
N LYS A 848 11.13 -27.56 32.18
CA LYS A 848 10.25 -27.18 31.06
C LYS A 848 10.04 -25.67 30.93
N LEU A 849 10.00 -24.93 32.03
CA LEU A 849 9.91 -23.46 32.00
C LEU A 849 11.22 -22.87 31.47
N SER A 850 12.37 -23.44 31.83
CA SER A 850 13.66 -23.07 31.25
C SER A 850 13.75 -23.44 29.77
N GLU A 851 13.29 -24.62 29.36
CA GLU A 851 13.25 -25.04 27.95
C GLU A 851 12.32 -24.14 27.12
N SER A 852 11.14 -23.82 27.66
CA SER A 852 10.18 -22.88 27.06
C SER A 852 10.71 -21.44 27.03
N ASN A 853 11.54 -21.03 27.99
CA ASN A 853 12.16 -19.71 27.98
C ASN A 853 13.35 -19.64 27.02
N ASN A 854 14.20 -20.66 26.98
CA ASN A 854 15.33 -20.75 26.06
C ASN A 854 14.84 -20.77 24.60
N SER A 855 13.76 -21.51 24.31
CA SER A 855 13.13 -21.49 22.98
C SER A 855 12.40 -20.18 22.66
N ARG A 856 11.78 -19.52 23.65
CA ARG A 856 11.27 -18.14 23.50
C ARG A 856 12.39 -17.16 23.15
N GLU A 857 13.55 -17.26 23.79
CA GLU A 857 14.72 -16.42 23.53
C GLU A 857 15.38 -16.73 22.19
N GLU A 858 15.48 -18.01 21.79
CA GLU A 858 15.94 -18.40 20.46
C GLU A 858 15.01 -17.88 19.36
N LEU A 859 13.68 -17.94 19.57
CA LEU A 859 12.70 -17.34 18.66
C LEU A 859 12.79 -15.80 18.64
N GLN A 860 13.05 -15.16 19.78
CA GLN A 860 13.26 -13.71 19.86
C GLN A 860 14.53 -13.27 19.11
N LEU A 861 15.62 -14.03 19.21
CA LEU A 861 16.85 -13.83 18.43
C LEU A 861 16.64 -14.06 16.93
N LYS A 862 15.92 -15.11 16.55
CA LYS A 862 15.53 -15.37 15.14
C LYS A 862 14.68 -14.22 14.59
N LEU A 863 13.68 -13.76 15.33
CA LEU A 863 12.84 -12.63 14.96
C LEU A 863 13.65 -11.33 14.81
N ALA A 864 14.58 -11.05 15.73
CA ALA A 864 15.49 -9.91 15.60
C ALA A 864 16.38 -10.00 14.35
N SER A 865 16.93 -11.19 14.05
CA SER A 865 17.76 -11.41 12.86
C SER A 865 16.96 -11.27 11.55
N PHE A 866 15.71 -11.76 11.51
CA PHE A 866 14.81 -11.54 10.38
C PHE A 866 14.43 -10.07 10.24
N LYS A 867 14.13 -9.35 11.33
CA LYS A 867 13.83 -7.91 11.31
C LYS A 867 15.00 -7.10 10.72
N HIS A 868 16.22 -7.34 11.17
CA HIS A 868 17.42 -6.72 10.60
C HIS A 868 17.63 -7.10 9.12
N SER A 869 17.32 -8.35 8.73
CA SER A 869 17.37 -8.75 7.32
C SER A 869 16.29 -8.08 6.45
N VAL A 870 15.12 -7.75 7.00
CA VAL A 870 14.07 -6.97 6.33
C VAL A 870 14.49 -5.51 6.22
N GLU A 871 14.96 -4.89 7.30
CA GLU A 871 15.48 -3.51 7.29
C GLU A 871 16.61 -3.32 6.26
N LEU A 872 17.52 -4.30 6.14
CA LEU A 872 18.56 -4.31 5.12
C LEU A 872 18.00 -4.47 3.69
N ALA A 873 16.93 -5.25 3.51
CA ALA A 873 16.26 -5.42 2.21
C ALA A 873 15.46 -4.16 1.82
N GLU A 874 14.80 -3.51 2.77
CA GLU A 874 14.10 -2.23 2.59
C GLU A 874 15.08 -1.10 2.29
N GLY A 875 16.21 -1.01 3.01
CA GLY A 875 17.28 -0.07 2.71
C GLY A 875 17.88 -0.26 1.31
N ARG A 876 18.01 -1.52 0.86
CA ARG A 876 18.41 -1.84 -0.53
C ARG A 876 17.35 -1.42 -1.55
N LEU A 877 16.08 -1.73 -1.29
CA LEU A 877 14.94 -1.34 -2.13
C LEU A 877 14.84 0.19 -2.26
N GLU A 878 15.04 0.91 -1.17
CA GLU A 878 14.97 2.37 -1.14
C GLU A 878 16.18 3.01 -1.86
N ASN A 879 17.35 2.40 -1.76
CA ASN A 879 18.51 2.80 -2.57
C ASN A 879 18.30 2.53 -4.07
N THR A 880 17.75 1.38 -4.47
CA THR A 880 17.47 1.11 -5.90
C THR A 880 16.33 1.97 -6.45
N LYS A 881 15.32 2.33 -5.65
CA LYS A 881 14.32 3.36 -6.02
C LYS A 881 14.98 4.72 -6.24
N LYS A 882 15.85 5.17 -5.34
CA LYS A 882 16.59 6.43 -5.50
C LYS A 882 17.47 6.42 -6.75
N LEU A 883 18.21 5.34 -6.98
CA LEU A 883 19.04 5.17 -8.19
C LEU A 883 18.20 5.19 -9.47
N LEU A 884 17.05 4.51 -9.49
CA LEU A 884 16.10 4.54 -10.61
C LEU A 884 15.51 5.94 -10.82
N SER A 885 15.19 6.66 -9.75
CA SER A 885 14.71 8.06 -9.82
C SER A 885 15.77 8.99 -10.41
N ASN A 886 17.04 8.83 -10.02
CA ASN A 886 18.16 9.60 -10.57
C ASN A 886 18.39 9.28 -12.05
N SER A 887 18.41 7.98 -12.41
CA SER A 887 18.57 7.56 -13.81
C SER A 887 17.41 8.04 -14.70
N ASN A 888 16.17 8.06 -14.19
CA ASN A 888 15.04 8.68 -14.89
C ASN A 888 15.23 10.20 -15.07
N ALA A 889 15.76 10.91 -14.07
CA ALA A 889 16.05 12.33 -14.18
C ALA A 889 17.18 12.63 -15.18
N GLU A 890 18.22 11.79 -15.25
CA GLU A 890 19.27 11.82 -16.27
C GLU A 890 18.72 11.56 -17.67
N VAL A 891 17.85 10.55 -17.84
CA VAL A 891 17.16 10.26 -19.11
C VAL A 891 16.29 11.45 -19.55
N GLU A 892 15.57 12.10 -18.63
CA GLU A 892 14.80 13.32 -18.95
C GLU A 892 15.71 14.53 -19.25
N HIS A 893 16.90 14.62 -18.66
CA HIS A 893 17.91 15.61 -19.03
C HIS A 893 18.42 15.37 -20.47
N PHE A 894 18.87 14.15 -20.77
CA PHE A 894 19.35 13.79 -22.12
C PHE A 894 18.27 13.90 -23.20
N LYS A 895 16.99 13.64 -22.87
CA LYS A 895 15.86 13.93 -23.79
C LYS A 895 15.75 15.42 -24.09
N LYS A 896 15.78 16.29 -23.05
CA LYS A 896 15.69 17.74 -23.22
C LYS A 896 16.86 18.29 -24.04
N GLU A 897 18.07 17.84 -23.73
CA GLU A 897 19.29 18.18 -24.47
C GLU A 897 19.21 17.68 -25.93
N SER A 898 18.75 16.45 -26.17
CA SER A 898 18.53 15.92 -27.52
C SER A 898 17.50 16.73 -28.30
N THR A 899 16.39 17.15 -27.67
CA THR A 899 15.40 18.04 -28.31
C THR A 899 15.96 19.42 -28.62
N PHE A 900 16.77 19.99 -27.72
CA PHE A 900 17.45 21.27 -27.94
C PHE A 900 18.42 21.21 -29.11
N TRP A 901 19.30 20.20 -29.15
CA TRP A 901 20.23 20.01 -30.28
C TRP A 901 19.50 19.72 -31.59
N LYS A 902 18.38 18.98 -31.57
CA LYS A 902 17.54 18.76 -32.75
C LYS A 902 16.89 20.05 -33.25
N GLU A 903 16.37 20.89 -32.36
CA GLU A 903 15.80 22.20 -32.71
C GLU A 903 16.88 23.14 -33.26
N GLN A 904 18.07 23.15 -32.66
CA GLN A 904 19.21 23.96 -33.10
C GLN A 904 19.76 23.50 -34.46
N ALA A 905 19.83 22.19 -34.71
CA ALA A 905 20.17 21.64 -36.02
C ALA A 905 19.12 22.02 -37.08
N SER A 906 17.82 21.96 -36.75
CA SER A 906 16.75 22.41 -37.65
C SER A 906 16.87 23.89 -38.01
N LYS A 907 17.21 24.75 -37.04
CA LYS A 907 17.47 26.19 -37.28
C LYS A 907 18.69 26.42 -38.17
N GLN A 908 19.73 25.61 -38.04
CA GLN A 908 20.91 25.67 -38.90
C GLN A 908 20.59 25.21 -40.32
N GLU A 909 19.84 24.12 -40.49
CA GLU A 909 19.38 23.66 -41.80
C GLU A 909 18.47 24.68 -42.49
N ASP A 910 17.52 25.28 -41.77
CA ASP A 910 16.70 26.39 -42.27
C ASP A 910 17.54 27.58 -42.79
N LEU A 911 18.65 27.90 -42.10
CA LEU A 911 19.58 28.96 -42.51
C LEU A 911 20.42 28.55 -43.72
N LEU A 912 20.88 27.29 -43.79
CA LEU A 912 21.59 26.75 -44.95
C LEU A 912 20.70 26.71 -46.19
N VAL A 913 19.45 26.26 -46.07
CA VAL A 913 18.45 26.26 -47.15
C VAL A 913 18.16 27.68 -47.63
N LYS A 914 18.00 28.66 -46.71
CA LYS A 914 17.85 30.08 -47.08
C LYS A 914 19.08 30.60 -47.83
N LYS A 915 20.28 30.33 -47.35
CA LYS A 915 21.54 30.77 -48.00
C LYS A 915 21.80 30.08 -49.35
N ASN A 916 21.41 28.81 -49.50
CA ASN A 916 21.44 28.09 -50.78
C ASN A 916 20.45 28.69 -51.79
N ASN A 917 19.25 29.09 -51.35
CA ASN A 917 18.28 29.77 -52.20
C ASN A 917 18.74 31.20 -52.58
N GLU A 918 19.30 31.96 -51.65
CA GLU A 918 19.95 33.26 -51.93
C GLU A 918 21.08 33.11 -52.96
N LEU A 919 21.96 32.10 -52.80
CA LEU A 919 23.04 31.81 -53.74
C LEU A 919 22.49 31.47 -55.13
N ARG A 920 21.50 30.58 -55.24
CA ARG A 920 20.83 30.24 -56.50
C ARG A 920 20.19 31.45 -57.19
N ASP A 921 19.63 32.40 -56.42
CA ASP A 921 19.07 33.63 -56.99
C ASP A 921 20.16 34.64 -57.41
N VAL A 922 21.32 34.65 -56.76
CA VAL A 922 22.52 35.38 -57.23
C VAL A 922 23.08 34.72 -58.49
N GLU A 923 23.14 33.39 -58.57
CA GLU A 923 23.56 32.65 -59.76
C GLU A 923 22.63 32.93 -60.96
N LYS A 924 21.30 32.89 -60.77
CA LYS A 924 20.33 33.30 -61.80
C LYS A 924 20.58 34.73 -62.27
N LYS A 925 20.79 35.68 -61.35
CA LYS A 925 21.11 37.08 -61.68
C LYS A 925 22.44 37.20 -62.44
N LEU A 926 23.46 36.45 -62.06
CA LEU A 926 24.75 36.38 -62.75
C LEU A 926 24.61 35.82 -64.17
N ILE A 927 23.83 34.75 -64.35
CA ILE A 927 23.55 34.13 -65.65
C ILE A 927 22.80 35.12 -66.57
N LEU A 928 21.77 35.81 -66.04
CA LEU A 928 21.03 36.84 -66.78
C LEU A 928 21.93 38.04 -67.13
N ALA A 929 22.75 38.51 -66.20
CA ALA A 929 23.71 39.60 -66.45
C ALA A 929 24.75 39.21 -67.50
N ASN A 930 25.30 37.99 -67.43
CA ASN A 930 26.26 37.45 -68.39
C ASN A 930 25.61 37.28 -69.78
N ALA A 931 24.37 36.80 -69.86
CA ALA A 931 23.61 36.74 -71.11
C ALA A 931 23.36 38.14 -71.70
N SER A 932 22.97 39.12 -70.88
CA SER A 932 22.81 40.51 -71.33
C SER A 932 24.13 41.14 -71.80
N SER A 933 25.24 40.86 -71.11
CA SER A 933 26.58 41.33 -71.50
C SER A 933 27.05 40.68 -72.79
N LYS A 934 26.74 39.40 -73.03
CA LYS A 934 27.02 38.72 -74.31
C LYS A 934 26.19 39.31 -75.43
N ASN A 935 24.89 39.56 -75.22
CA ASN A 935 24.04 40.22 -76.19
C ASN A 935 24.56 41.63 -76.53
N LEU A 936 24.93 42.43 -75.54
CA LEU A 936 25.53 43.76 -75.73
C LEU A 936 26.88 43.72 -76.46
N VAL A 937 27.69 42.67 -76.28
CA VAL A 937 28.92 42.47 -77.07
C VAL A 937 28.60 42.12 -78.52
N VAL A 938 27.66 41.20 -78.76
CA VAL A 938 27.21 40.85 -80.12
C VAL A 938 26.58 42.04 -80.83
N GLU A 939 25.75 42.83 -80.15
CA GLU A 939 25.17 44.07 -80.66
C GLU A 939 26.25 45.12 -80.97
N LYS A 940 27.21 45.31 -80.06
CA LYS A 940 28.35 46.22 -80.26
C LYS A 940 29.21 45.81 -81.47
N ASP A 941 29.44 44.52 -81.66
CA ASP A 941 30.26 44.03 -82.77
C ASP A 941 29.47 44.03 -84.10
N ALA A 942 28.15 43.82 -84.08
CA ALA A 942 27.28 44.08 -85.22
C ALA A 942 27.24 45.57 -85.60
N LEU A 943 27.16 46.48 -84.62
CA LEU A 943 27.23 47.93 -84.83
C LEU A 943 28.60 48.37 -85.37
N LYS A 944 29.71 47.79 -84.89
CA LYS A 944 31.04 47.99 -85.50
C LYS A 944 31.06 47.51 -86.94
N HIS A 945 30.50 46.34 -87.24
CA HIS A 945 30.49 45.79 -88.60
C HIS A 945 29.67 46.67 -89.55
N ALA A 946 28.50 47.16 -89.12
CA ALA A 946 27.73 48.15 -89.85
C ALA A 946 28.49 49.48 -90.01
N GLN A 947 29.19 49.96 -88.98
CA GLN A 947 30.03 51.17 -89.05
C GLN A 947 31.20 51.01 -90.03
N LEU A 948 31.83 49.83 -90.08
CA LEU A 948 32.88 49.51 -91.05
C LEU A 948 32.29 49.44 -92.46
N SER A 949 31.19 48.72 -92.68
CA SER A 949 30.52 48.66 -93.98
C SER A 949 30.12 50.05 -94.50
N LEU A 950 29.58 50.93 -93.65
CA LEU A 950 29.25 52.31 -94.00
C LEU A 950 30.50 53.17 -94.24
N ARG A 951 31.62 52.89 -93.54
CA ARG A 951 32.90 53.57 -93.78
C ARG A 951 33.50 53.16 -95.12
N ASP A 952 33.44 51.88 -95.45
CA ASP A 952 33.94 51.31 -96.69
C ASP A 952 33.07 51.77 -97.87
N GLU A 953 31.76 51.87 -97.69
CA GLU A 953 30.83 52.51 -98.65
C GLU A 953 31.12 54.00 -98.83
N ILE A 954 31.37 54.76 -97.75
CA ILE A 954 31.81 56.17 -97.83
C ILE A 954 33.18 56.28 -98.53
N GLU A 955 34.08 55.31 -98.38
CA GLU A 955 35.36 55.30 -99.10
C GLU A 955 35.18 54.91 -100.57
N HIS A 956 34.26 54.00 -100.90
CA HIS A 956 33.86 53.69 -102.27
C HIS A 956 33.26 54.92 -102.95
N LEU A 957 32.27 55.57 -102.33
CA LEU A 957 31.64 56.80 -102.84
C LEU A 957 32.63 57.98 -102.95
N LYS A 958 33.68 58.01 -102.13
CA LYS A 958 34.80 58.95 -102.30
C LYS A 958 35.64 58.61 -103.53
N LYS A 959 36.03 57.34 -103.72
CA LYS A 959 36.76 56.89 -104.90
C LYS A 959 35.96 57.11 -106.18
N ASP A 960 34.65 56.80 -106.17
CA ASP A 960 33.74 57.10 -107.28
C ASP A 960 33.68 58.60 -107.57
N LYS A 961 33.58 59.44 -106.53
CA LYS A 961 33.60 60.91 -106.68
C LYS A 961 34.95 61.43 -107.18
N GLU A 962 36.07 60.83 -106.77
CA GLU A 962 37.40 61.17 -107.25
C GLU A 962 37.57 60.74 -108.71
N HIS A 963 37.14 59.53 -109.08
CA HIS A 963 37.06 59.08 -110.48
C HIS A 963 36.18 59.99 -111.33
N LEU A 964 34.99 60.35 -110.85
CA LEU A 964 34.06 61.27 -111.53
C LEU A 964 34.65 62.67 -111.68
N ASN A 965 35.35 63.19 -110.66
CA ASN A 965 36.09 64.45 -110.73
C ASN A 965 37.27 64.37 -111.71
N THR A 966 38.00 63.25 -111.79
CA THR A 966 39.05 63.09 -112.81
C THR A 966 38.49 62.97 -114.23
N PHE A 967 37.29 62.40 -114.38
CA PHE A 967 36.59 62.30 -115.66
C PHE A 967 36.09 63.68 -116.14
N PHE A 968 35.44 64.45 -115.28
CA PHE A 968 35.02 65.83 -115.58
C PHE A 968 36.14 66.88 -115.51
N GLY A 969 37.34 66.51 -115.05
CA GLY A 969 38.54 67.35 -115.04
C GLY A 969 39.46 67.17 -116.26
N LEU A 970 39.08 66.30 -117.21
CA LEU A 970 39.82 65.99 -118.43
C LEU A 970 39.02 66.28 -119.72
N VAL A 971 37.96 67.08 -119.60
CA VAL A 971 37.10 67.61 -120.69
C VAL A 971 36.89 69.10 -120.47
#